data_AF-A0A7J3DMZ6-F1
#
_entry.id   AF-A0A7J3DMZ6-F1
#
_cell.length_a   1.000
_cell.length_b   1.000
_cell.length_c   1.000
_cell.angle_alpha   90.00
_cell.angle_beta   90.00
_cell.angle_gamma   90.00
#
_symmetry.space_group_name_H-M   'P 1'
#
loop_
_entity.id
_entity.type
_entity.pdbx_description
1 polymer ?
#
loop_
_entity_poly.entity_id
_entity_poly.type
_entity_poly.pdbx_seq_one_letter_code
_entity_poly.pdbx_strand_id
1 'polypeptide(L)'
;MAETEDKRRLIIIDSVKKLMALDLSDEEIIKDLKDAGLSEKEANEIVAKVRAESEKKAEAEEKEIIKEAKEKPPEAEKKTAELWQKALIETVNKKIDEKISAYFTTERNKINALLDSKVVFITQKLMSDIEQKKKEIDDMLTARIDEIKRINEDASKTISAVQDSLKQKDAVITEIEKAKQDFEKSIEKIEDARKKADKIKETLERDVEEKIAKLMQDIDAEREKVAKDIENATLERINKLEGDLASLRYSLKKVSEDAKAELETAAAEIKNKIAMEINALMEKKVGEAASEVNAIKQTLVTEVEDGLAKSKLETQQFLKKAQQELNKLDKRVAKTLELESEVIEDLLTEASSKIEALKLATRDELVAEINKHVAELDAIKKEISPEVIKARMSELEKLKAKLSEDIENIAKEKLDAVEKAYASRIEAKIAEIEAKMAETADIVEDIVSEADEKAKELEKLDEVINTKTVEHIAQMEKDYKARMNELTKDIEAAKKNYMKMLNETAALKEELVKTKEALLSEIESKKEETKAAIERFTKENSAKIDELVKAVENGVMKRCEKVLKGFEGYTTMDLNRLKQTIVKESMKELQKELEAKKGEFEKELKELQQKIAKEASNLDLEKIKSEVDAITVFREQFIKVLDEHIEKFNERIQKFNEAINQMDSQYKERVKLIDEKIEELNKFEKNFAKIIGLSLDALVEKK
;
A
#
# COMPACT_ATOMS: atom_id res chain seq x y z
N MET A 1 -35.53 37.23 -29.98
CA MET A 1 -34.58 36.73 -31.00
C MET A 1 -34.83 37.34 -32.39
N ALA A 2 -36.07 37.55 -32.84
CA ALA A 2 -36.34 38.19 -34.14
C ALA A 2 -35.82 39.64 -34.26
N GLU A 3 -35.88 40.43 -33.18
CA GLU A 3 -35.49 41.85 -33.20
C GLU A 3 -33.96 42.09 -33.31
N THR A 4 -33.17 41.07 -32.95
CA THR A 4 -31.70 41.08 -33.08
C THR A 4 -31.23 40.67 -34.48
N GLU A 5 -31.99 39.84 -35.19
CA GLU A 5 -31.67 39.43 -36.58
C GLU A 5 -31.88 40.57 -37.58
N ASP A 6 -32.93 41.39 -37.40
CA ASP A 6 -33.20 42.53 -38.29
C ASP A 6 -32.12 43.63 -38.19
N LYS A 7 -31.60 43.89 -36.99
CA LYS A 7 -30.48 44.83 -36.80
C LYS A 7 -29.20 44.32 -37.47
N ARG A 8 -28.92 43.02 -37.38
CA ARG A 8 -27.77 42.39 -38.03
C ARG A 8 -27.88 42.50 -39.55
N ARG A 9 -29.06 42.22 -40.12
CA ARG A 9 -29.31 42.36 -41.57
C ARG A 9 -29.14 43.80 -42.06
N LEU A 10 -29.59 44.80 -41.31
CA LEU A 10 -29.42 46.21 -41.67
C LEU A 10 -27.94 46.64 -41.71
N ILE A 11 -27.13 46.18 -40.76
CA ILE A 11 -25.70 46.47 -40.72
C ILE A 11 -24.99 45.81 -41.92
N ILE A 12 -25.35 44.57 -42.25
CA ILE A 12 -24.78 43.85 -43.40
C ILE A 12 -25.12 44.57 -44.72
N ILE A 13 -26.36 45.04 -44.88
CA ILE A 13 -26.78 45.81 -46.06
C ILE A 13 -25.98 47.10 -46.22
N ASP A 14 -25.71 47.82 -45.13
CA ASP A 14 -24.91 49.06 -45.16
C ASP A 14 -23.43 48.79 -45.50
N SER A 15 -22.87 47.68 -45.01
CA SER A 15 -21.52 47.24 -45.38
C SER A 15 -21.43 46.86 -46.87
N VAL A 16 -22.42 46.13 -47.39
CA VAL A 16 -22.45 45.75 -48.82
C VAL A 16 -22.56 46.98 -49.72
N LYS A 17 -23.34 48.01 -49.32
CA LYS A 17 -23.37 49.31 -50.04
C LYS A 17 -22.01 49.97 -50.12
N LYS A 18 -21.24 49.95 -49.04
CA LYS A 18 -19.88 50.52 -49.00
C LYS A 18 -18.91 49.73 -49.85
N LEU A 19 -19.02 48.39 -49.85
CA LEU A 19 -18.18 47.53 -50.68
C LEU A 19 -18.46 47.71 -52.18
N MET A 20 -19.73 47.82 -52.58
CA MET A 20 -20.10 48.13 -53.98
C MET A 20 -19.61 49.52 -54.43
N ALA A 21 -19.55 50.50 -53.51
CA ALA A 21 -18.99 51.83 -53.81
C ALA A 21 -17.46 51.83 -54.00
N LEU A 22 -16.77 50.73 -53.69
CA LEU A 22 -15.33 50.53 -53.88
C LEU A 22 -15.00 49.71 -55.14
N ASP A 23 -15.97 49.52 -56.05
CA ASP A 23 -15.83 48.74 -57.29
C ASP A 23 -15.38 47.27 -57.09
N LEU A 24 -15.70 46.68 -55.93
CA LEU A 24 -15.50 45.24 -55.69
C LEU A 24 -16.47 44.42 -56.54
N SER A 25 -15.98 43.29 -57.07
CA SER A 25 -16.83 42.38 -57.84
C SER A 25 -17.88 41.71 -56.95
N ASP A 26 -19.06 41.41 -57.50
CA ASP A 26 -20.12 40.70 -56.79
C ASP A 26 -19.60 39.38 -56.18
N GLU A 27 -18.67 38.72 -56.87
CA GLU A 27 -18.03 37.46 -56.44
C GLU A 27 -17.16 37.64 -55.18
N GLU A 28 -16.42 38.75 -55.08
CA GLU A 28 -15.64 39.10 -53.88
C GLU A 28 -16.55 39.47 -52.71
N ILE A 29 -17.60 40.26 -52.97
CA ILE A 29 -18.57 40.63 -51.93
C ILE A 29 -19.31 39.39 -51.41
N ILE A 30 -19.71 38.47 -52.28
CA ILE A 30 -20.35 37.20 -51.89
C ILE A 30 -19.39 36.35 -51.06
N LYS A 31 -18.12 36.31 -51.43
CA LYS A 31 -17.09 35.58 -50.68
C LYS A 31 -16.90 36.15 -49.27
N ASP A 32 -16.78 37.47 -49.14
CA ASP A 32 -16.65 38.13 -47.83
C ASP A 32 -17.89 37.92 -46.94
N LEU A 33 -19.08 37.88 -47.53
CA LEU A 33 -20.32 37.56 -46.82
C LEU A 33 -20.41 36.09 -46.38
N LYS A 34 -19.91 35.15 -47.20
CA LYS A 34 -19.78 33.73 -46.81
C LYS A 34 -18.80 33.57 -45.64
N ASP A 35 -17.67 34.26 -45.71
CA ASP A 35 -16.66 34.26 -44.65
C ASP A 35 -17.22 34.88 -43.35
N ALA A 36 -18.20 35.78 -43.44
CA ALA A 36 -18.97 36.33 -42.32
C ALA A 36 -20.12 35.42 -41.82
N GLY A 37 -20.24 34.20 -42.34
CA GLY A 37 -21.18 33.17 -41.88
C GLY A 37 -22.58 33.22 -42.51
N LEU A 38 -22.76 33.95 -43.61
CA LEU A 38 -24.01 33.90 -44.38
C LEU A 38 -23.99 32.74 -45.37
N SER A 39 -25.14 32.09 -45.58
CA SER A 39 -25.26 31.12 -46.64
C SER A 39 -25.11 31.78 -48.02
N GLU A 40 -24.62 31.05 -49.01
CA GLU A 40 -24.46 31.55 -50.38
C GLU A 40 -25.75 32.17 -50.95
N LYS A 41 -26.89 31.58 -50.60
CA LYS A 41 -28.20 32.07 -51.04
C LYS A 41 -28.54 33.43 -50.39
N GLU A 42 -28.27 33.59 -49.10
CA GLU A 42 -28.51 34.85 -48.38
C GLU A 42 -27.54 35.96 -48.84
N ALA A 43 -26.27 35.63 -49.08
CA ALA A 43 -25.30 36.57 -49.63
C ALA A 43 -25.74 37.12 -51.00
N ASN A 44 -26.17 36.22 -51.90
CA ASN A 44 -26.71 36.58 -53.21
C ASN A 44 -27.97 37.46 -53.11
N GLU A 45 -28.91 37.12 -52.20
CA GLU A 45 -30.12 37.91 -51.98
C GLU A 45 -29.81 39.33 -51.46
N ILE A 46 -28.81 39.49 -50.59
CA ILE A 46 -28.39 40.80 -50.06
C ILE A 46 -27.74 41.64 -51.15
N VAL A 47 -26.81 41.09 -51.93
CA VAL A 47 -26.13 41.80 -53.03
C VAL A 47 -27.14 42.24 -54.10
N ALA A 48 -28.06 41.35 -54.50
CA ALA A 48 -29.12 41.70 -55.46
C ALA A 48 -30.05 42.81 -54.95
N LYS A 49 -30.41 42.79 -53.66
CA LYS A 49 -31.26 43.81 -53.04
C LYS A 49 -30.58 45.18 -52.98
N VAL A 50 -29.29 45.22 -52.64
CA VAL A 50 -28.50 46.46 -52.61
C VAL A 50 -28.35 47.04 -54.02
N ARG A 51 -28.09 46.19 -55.02
CA ARG A 51 -27.95 46.60 -56.42
C ARG A 51 -29.24 47.20 -56.99
N ALA A 52 -30.37 46.58 -56.69
CA ALA A 52 -31.68 47.10 -57.06
C ALA A 52 -32.02 48.44 -56.36
N GLU A 53 -31.49 48.69 -55.15
CA GLU A 53 -31.61 49.98 -54.47
C GLU A 53 -30.66 51.05 -55.02
N SER A 54 -29.44 50.68 -55.44
CA SER A 54 -28.49 51.61 -56.05
C SER A 54 -28.91 52.03 -57.47
N GLU A 55 -29.48 51.12 -58.25
CA GLU A 55 -30.00 51.44 -59.60
C GLU A 55 -31.22 52.37 -59.54
N LYS A 56 -32.03 52.30 -58.48
CA LYS A 56 -33.15 53.23 -58.26
C LYS A 56 -32.71 54.64 -57.84
N LYS A 57 -31.45 54.84 -57.45
CA LYS A 57 -30.91 56.13 -57.04
C LYS A 57 -30.08 56.82 -58.14
N ALA A 58 -29.68 56.08 -59.18
CA ALA A 58 -28.93 56.60 -60.33
C ALA A 58 -29.81 57.30 -61.39
N GLU A 59 -31.15 57.28 -61.25
CA GLU A 59 -32.08 57.90 -62.20
C GLU A 59 -32.57 59.32 -61.78
N ALA A 60 -32.01 59.89 -60.70
CA ALA A 60 -32.46 61.18 -60.13
C ALA A 60 -31.39 62.30 -60.03
N GLU A 61 -30.12 62.04 -60.33
CA GLU A 61 -29.03 63.04 -60.25
C GLU A 61 -28.22 63.11 -61.56
N GLU A 62 -28.89 63.45 -62.67
CA GLU A 62 -28.23 63.83 -63.92
C GLU A 62 -28.90 65.08 -64.53
N LYS A 63 -29.11 66.12 -63.72
CA LYS A 63 -29.49 67.47 -64.19
C LYS A 63 -28.97 68.57 -63.27
N GLU A 64 -27.68 68.82 -63.26
CA GLU A 64 -27.15 70.17 -63.08
C GLU A 64 -25.66 70.20 -63.42
N ILE A 65 -25.16 71.37 -63.83
CA ILE A 65 -23.77 71.67 -64.22
C ILE A 65 -23.44 71.44 -65.71
N ILE A 66 -24.10 72.22 -66.58
CA ILE A 66 -23.41 72.86 -67.72
C ILE A 66 -24.01 74.26 -67.93
N LYS A 67 -23.28 75.31 -67.55
CA LYS A 67 -23.31 76.65 -68.18
C LYS A 67 -22.29 77.56 -67.49
N GLU A 68 -21.21 77.89 -68.20
CA GLU A 68 -20.72 79.27 -68.43
C GLU A 68 -19.28 79.24 -68.96
N ALA A 69 -19.15 79.50 -70.25
CA ALA A 69 -17.92 80.03 -70.84
C ALA A 69 -18.28 80.73 -72.16
N LYS A 70 -18.32 82.06 -72.14
CA LYS A 70 -18.08 82.95 -73.28
C LYS A 70 -18.17 84.41 -72.79
N GLU A 71 -17.07 85.14 -72.85
CA GLU A 71 -17.02 86.46 -73.49
C GLU A 71 -15.57 86.97 -73.66
N LYS A 72 -15.41 87.86 -74.65
CA LYS A 72 -14.19 88.31 -75.33
C LYS A 72 -13.53 89.54 -74.67
N PRO A 73 -12.29 89.90 -75.04
CA PRO A 73 -11.45 90.89 -74.37
C PRO A 73 -11.59 92.31 -74.95
N PRO A 74 -11.00 93.32 -74.29
CA PRO A 74 -10.32 94.39 -75.03
C PRO A 74 -8.88 94.65 -74.56
N GLU A 75 -8.05 94.97 -75.54
CA GLU A 75 -6.69 95.49 -75.42
C GLU A 75 -6.67 96.86 -74.71
N ALA A 76 -5.69 97.09 -73.84
CA ALA A 76 -4.51 97.91 -74.16
C ALA A 76 -3.71 98.30 -72.90
N GLU A 77 -2.40 98.50 -73.13
CA GLU A 77 -1.44 99.26 -72.33
C GLU A 77 -0.55 98.53 -71.30
N LYS A 78 0.58 98.08 -71.87
CA LYS A 78 1.92 97.86 -71.33
C LYS A 78 2.28 98.70 -70.07
N LYS A 79 2.11 98.11 -68.88
CA LYS A 79 3.07 98.13 -67.73
C LYS A 79 2.61 97.36 -66.47
N THR A 80 1.60 96.50 -66.59
CA THR A 80 0.99 95.73 -65.48
C THR A 80 1.12 94.21 -65.60
N ALA A 81 1.87 93.71 -66.60
CA ALA A 81 1.99 92.28 -66.91
C ALA A 81 2.64 91.46 -65.78
N GLU A 82 3.61 92.00 -65.03
CA GLU A 82 4.26 91.27 -63.93
C GLU A 82 3.37 91.13 -62.68
N LEU A 83 2.53 92.12 -62.38
CA LEU A 83 1.60 92.06 -61.24
C LEU A 83 0.41 91.14 -61.52
N TRP A 84 -0.07 91.11 -62.78
CA TRP A 84 -1.08 90.13 -63.19
C TRP A 84 -0.53 88.71 -63.20
N GLN A 85 0.71 88.49 -63.63
CA GLN A 85 1.32 87.16 -63.58
C GLN A 85 1.46 86.66 -62.13
N LYS A 86 1.88 87.53 -61.20
CA LYS A 86 1.92 87.19 -59.76
C LYS A 86 0.54 86.90 -59.19
N ALA A 87 -0.45 87.74 -59.44
CA ALA A 87 -1.82 87.52 -58.95
C ALA A 87 -2.46 86.27 -59.56
N LEU A 88 -2.19 85.97 -60.85
CA LEU A 88 -2.69 84.76 -61.51
C LEU A 88 -2.00 83.51 -60.95
N ILE A 89 -0.68 83.54 -60.73
CA ILE A 89 0.08 82.44 -60.12
C ILE A 89 -0.40 82.20 -58.69
N GLU A 90 -0.64 83.25 -57.90
CA GLU A 90 -1.11 83.12 -56.52
C GLU A 90 -2.55 82.57 -56.46
N THR A 91 -3.42 82.98 -57.38
CA THR A 91 -4.79 82.45 -57.49
C THR A 91 -4.81 81.00 -57.98
N VAL A 92 -3.92 80.66 -58.92
CA VAL A 92 -3.78 79.29 -59.43
C VAL A 92 -3.16 78.39 -58.36
N ASN A 93 -2.13 78.82 -57.66
CA ASN A 93 -1.51 78.08 -56.56
C ASN A 93 -2.53 77.85 -55.44
N LYS A 94 -3.31 78.88 -55.06
CA LYS A 94 -4.36 78.72 -54.05
C LYS A 94 -5.43 77.70 -54.47
N LYS A 95 -5.88 77.72 -55.72
CA LYS A 95 -6.83 76.72 -56.25
C LYS A 95 -6.22 75.32 -56.36
N ILE A 96 -4.93 75.22 -56.64
CA ILE A 96 -4.20 73.95 -56.66
C ILE A 96 -4.08 73.40 -55.23
N ASP A 97 -3.71 74.23 -54.26
CA ASP A 97 -3.62 73.85 -52.84
C ASP A 97 -4.98 73.45 -52.27
N GLU A 98 -6.06 74.18 -52.61
CA GLU A 98 -7.43 73.81 -52.24
C GLU A 98 -7.85 72.47 -52.83
N LYS A 99 -7.53 72.20 -54.11
CA LYS A 99 -7.82 70.90 -54.75
C LYS A 99 -6.95 69.77 -54.18
N ILE A 100 -5.68 70.02 -53.92
CA ILE A 100 -4.75 69.06 -53.33
C ILE A 100 -5.21 68.73 -51.90
N SER A 101 -5.56 69.73 -51.11
CA SER A 101 -6.11 69.57 -49.76
C SER A 101 -7.42 68.77 -49.77
N ALA A 102 -8.37 69.12 -50.66
CA ALA A 102 -9.62 68.39 -50.80
C ALA A 102 -9.39 66.92 -51.21
N TYR A 103 -8.46 66.68 -52.14
CA TYR A 103 -8.06 65.33 -52.55
C TYR A 103 -7.46 64.54 -51.38
N PHE A 104 -6.49 65.12 -50.65
CA PHE A 104 -5.90 64.48 -49.47
C PHE A 104 -6.91 64.23 -48.35
N THR A 105 -7.86 65.14 -48.15
CA THR A 105 -8.92 64.96 -47.13
C THR A 105 -9.83 63.80 -47.51
N THR A 106 -10.20 63.71 -48.79
CA THR A 106 -11.02 62.60 -49.31
C THR A 106 -10.29 61.26 -49.18
N GLU A 107 -9.00 61.23 -49.53
CA GLU A 107 -8.21 60.00 -49.47
C GLU A 107 -7.89 59.58 -48.04
N ARG A 108 -7.66 60.55 -47.14
CA ARG A 108 -7.54 60.30 -45.69
C ARG A 108 -8.83 59.72 -45.12
N ASN A 109 -9.99 60.20 -45.56
CA ASN A 109 -11.28 59.66 -45.12
C ASN A 109 -11.50 58.22 -45.61
N LYS A 110 -11.08 57.87 -46.84
CA LYS A 110 -11.11 56.48 -47.33
C LYS A 110 -10.15 55.57 -46.55
N ILE A 111 -8.93 56.04 -46.29
CA ILE A 111 -7.94 55.31 -45.49
C ILE A 111 -8.49 55.06 -44.09
N ASN A 112 -9.07 56.08 -43.44
CA ASN A 112 -9.67 55.93 -42.12
C ASN A 112 -10.85 54.94 -42.14
N ALA A 113 -11.74 55.01 -43.13
CA ALA A 113 -12.85 54.07 -43.26
C ALA A 113 -12.37 52.61 -43.46
N LEU A 114 -11.28 52.39 -44.22
CA LEU A 114 -10.67 51.07 -44.37
C LEU A 114 -10.01 50.58 -43.09
N LEU A 115 -9.33 51.47 -42.35
CA LEU A 115 -8.73 51.13 -41.07
C LEU A 115 -9.81 50.77 -40.04
N ASP A 116 -10.87 51.56 -39.93
CA ASP A 116 -12.00 51.28 -39.03
C ASP A 116 -12.68 49.95 -39.39
N SER A 117 -12.88 49.67 -40.68
CA SER A 117 -13.43 48.39 -41.13
C SER A 117 -12.52 47.21 -40.78
N LYS A 118 -11.20 47.36 -40.93
CA LYS A 118 -10.24 46.31 -40.55
C LYS A 118 -10.20 46.10 -39.04
N VAL A 119 -10.26 47.17 -38.25
CA VAL A 119 -10.33 47.09 -36.78
C VAL A 119 -11.59 46.32 -36.36
N VAL A 120 -12.76 46.66 -36.89
CA VAL A 120 -14.01 45.96 -36.58
C VAL A 120 -13.94 44.48 -36.96
N PHE A 121 -13.42 44.16 -38.15
CA PHE A 121 -13.26 42.76 -38.59
C PHE A 121 -12.32 41.97 -37.68
N ILE A 122 -11.15 42.54 -37.34
CA ILE A 122 -10.18 41.89 -36.43
C ILE A 122 -10.78 41.72 -35.04
N THR A 123 -11.48 42.72 -34.51
CA THR A 123 -12.15 42.62 -33.21
C THR A 123 -13.24 41.55 -33.20
N GLN A 124 -14.08 41.47 -34.25
CA GLN A 124 -15.11 40.42 -34.36
C GLN A 124 -14.50 39.02 -34.47
N LYS A 125 -13.44 38.86 -35.26
CA LYS A 125 -12.73 37.58 -35.37
C LYS A 125 -12.12 37.15 -34.05
N LEU A 126 -11.42 38.07 -33.36
CA LEU A 126 -10.86 37.81 -32.04
C LEU A 126 -11.95 37.44 -31.01
N MET A 127 -13.08 38.14 -31.01
CA MET A 127 -14.20 37.79 -30.12
C MET A 127 -14.75 36.41 -30.42
N SER A 128 -14.93 36.06 -31.70
CA SER A 128 -15.39 34.72 -32.11
C SER A 128 -14.41 33.61 -31.67
N ASP A 129 -13.11 33.82 -31.86
CA ASP A 129 -12.08 32.85 -31.46
C ASP A 129 -12.02 32.70 -29.93
N ILE A 130 -12.19 33.81 -29.18
CA ILE A 130 -12.28 33.80 -27.71
C ILE A 130 -13.53 33.04 -27.25
N GLU A 131 -14.70 33.29 -27.87
CA GLU A 131 -15.95 32.61 -27.51
C GLU A 131 -15.87 31.10 -27.80
N GLN A 132 -15.25 30.72 -28.91
CA GLN A 132 -15.00 29.31 -29.24
C GLN A 132 -14.05 28.67 -28.22
N LYS A 133 -12.92 29.31 -27.89
CA LYS A 133 -11.97 28.79 -26.92
C LYS A 133 -12.57 28.67 -25.52
N LYS A 134 -13.41 29.64 -25.12
CA LYS A 134 -14.17 29.60 -23.88
C LYS A 134 -15.09 28.38 -23.86
N LYS A 135 -15.82 28.11 -24.94
CA LYS A 135 -16.68 26.92 -25.05
C LYS A 135 -15.89 25.60 -24.96
N GLU A 136 -14.76 25.50 -25.65
CA GLU A 136 -13.88 24.32 -25.56
C GLU A 136 -13.40 24.07 -24.12
N ILE A 137 -13.05 25.14 -23.40
CA ILE A 137 -12.65 25.06 -21.98
C ILE A 137 -13.83 24.62 -21.11
N ASP A 138 -15.02 25.19 -21.31
CA ASP A 138 -16.22 24.83 -20.55
C ASP A 138 -16.62 23.36 -20.77
N ASP A 139 -16.54 22.86 -22.01
CA ASP A 139 -16.79 21.46 -22.34
C ASP A 139 -15.77 20.52 -21.67
N MET A 140 -14.48 20.89 -21.68
CA MET A 140 -13.41 20.15 -21.00
C MET A 140 -13.58 20.14 -19.48
N LEU A 141 -13.93 21.28 -18.88
CA LEU A 141 -14.18 21.37 -17.44
C LEU A 141 -15.38 20.53 -17.03
N THR A 142 -16.45 20.56 -17.83
CA THR A 142 -17.66 19.73 -17.59
C THR A 142 -17.32 18.24 -17.65
N ALA A 143 -16.56 17.81 -18.67
CA ALA A 143 -16.12 16.42 -18.78
C ALA A 143 -15.25 15.97 -17.59
N ARG A 144 -14.34 16.83 -17.12
CA ARG A 144 -13.51 16.54 -15.94
C ARG A 144 -14.32 16.51 -14.64
N ILE A 145 -15.32 17.38 -14.49
CA ILE A 145 -16.23 17.36 -13.34
C ILE A 145 -17.00 16.02 -13.29
N ASP A 146 -17.48 15.53 -14.42
CA ASP A 146 -18.24 14.27 -14.47
C ASP A 146 -17.35 13.04 -14.24
N GLU A 147 -16.10 13.07 -14.70
CA GLU A 147 -15.10 12.04 -14.37
C GLU A 147 -14.82 12.01 -12.85
N ILE A 148 -14.61 13.17 -12.23
CA ILE A 148 -14.39 13.27 -10.77
C ILE A 148 -15.61 12.74 -10.01
N LYS A 149 -16.84 13.03 -10.46
CA LYS A 149 -18.07 12.47 -9.85
C LYS A 149 -18.09 10.94 -9.92
N ARG A 150 -17.78 10.35 -11.08
CA ARG A 150 -17.72 8.89 -11.24
C ARG A 150 -16.67 8.26 -10.31
N ILE A 151 -15.47 8.84 -10.25
CA ILE A 151 -14.41 8.37 -9.35
C ILE A 151 -14.88 8.45 -7.89
N ASN A 152 -15.59 9.51 -7.50
CA ASN A 152 -16.11 9.66 -6.15
C ASN A 152 -17.22 8.64 -5.82
N GLU A 153 -18.10 8.33 -6.78
CA GLU A 153 -19.12 7.29 -6.63
C GLU A 153 -18.49 5.90 -6.44
N ASP A 154 -17.47 5.56 -7.23
CA ASP A 154 -16.78 4.28 -7.12
C ASP A 154 -15.95 4.16 -5.83
N ALA A 155 -15.32 5.25 -5.40
CA ALA A 155 -14.67 5.32 -4.09
C ALA A 155 -15.68 5.13 -2.95
N SER A 156 -16.85 5.76 -3.02
CA SER A 156 -17.92 5.62 -2.02
C SER A 156 -18.44 4.18 -1.93
N LYS A 157 -18.66 3.50 -3.07
CA LYS A 157 -19.03 2.07 -3.11
C LYS A 157 -17.96 1.19 -2.47
N THR A 158 -16.69 1.45 -2.77
CA THR A 158 -15.56 0.70 -2.20
C THR A 158 -15.48 0.88 -0.69
N ILE A 159 -15.66 2.11 -0.19
CA ILE A 159 -15.70 2.40 1.25
C ILE A 159 -16.84 1.65 1.93
N SER A 160 -18.03 1.62 1.32
CA SER A 160 -19.17 0.86 1.86
C SER A 160 -18.88 -0.64 1.95
N ALA A 161 -18.29 -1.23 0.90
CA ALA A 161 -17.93 -2.64 0.89
C ALA A 161 -16.89 -2.99 1.98
N VAL A 162 -15.90 -2.11 2.20
CA VAL A 162 -14.91 -2.27 3.28
C VAL A 162 -15.57 -2.18 4.66
N GLN A 163 -16.51 -1.25 4.87
CA GLN A 163 -17.24 -1.13 6.12
C GLN A 163 -18.11 -2.37 6.42
N ASP A 164 -18.74 -2.95 5.41
CA ASP A 164 -19.54 -4.17 5.61
C ASP A 164 -18.66 -5.40 5.89
N SER A 165 -17.48 -5.49 5.26
CA SER A 165 -16.47 -6.50 5.60
C SER A 165 -15.96 -6.36 7.04
N LEU A 166 -15.76 -5.13 7.52
CA LEU A 166 -15.37 -4.88 8.91
C LEU A 166 -16.45 -5.34 9.90
N LYS A 167 -17.74 -5.04 9.64
CA LYS A 167 -18.85 -5.53 10.47
C LYS A 167 -18.91 -7.06 10.53
N GLN A 168 -18.65 -7.75 9.41
CA GLN A 168 -18.59 -9.21 9.40
C GLN A 168 -17.43 -9.75 10.26
N LYS A 169 -16.25 -9.11 10.21
CA LYS A 169 -15.12 -9.51 11.06
C LYS A 169 -15.41 -9.29 12.55
N ASP A 170 -16.07 -8.18 12.91
CA ASP A 170 -16.46 -7.92 14.30
C ASP A 170 -17.45 -8.96 14.83
N ALA A 171 -18.38 -9.45 13.99
CA ALA A 171 -19.27 -10.55 14.35
C ALA A 171 -18.51 -11.85 14.64
N VAL A 172 -17.51 -12.19 13.81
CA VAL A 172 -16.66 -13.38 14.01
C VAL A 172 -15.83 -13.26 15.30
N ILE A 173 -15.28 -12.08 15.59
CA ILE A 173 -14.54 -11.83 16.85
C ILE A 173 -15.45 -12.09 18.06
N THR A 174 -16.69 -11.63 18.01
CA THR A 174 -17.68 -11.83 19.08
C THR A 174 -18.00 -13.32 19.29
N GLU A 175 -18.10 -14.11 18.22
CA GLU A 175 -18.30 -15.57 18.31
C GLU A 175 -17.10 -16.28 18.91
N ILE A 176 -15.88 -15.89 18.54
CA ILE A 176 -14.63 -16.43 19.10
C ILE A 176 -14.54 -16.14 20.61
N GLU A 177 -14.89 -14.93 21.04
CA GLU A 177 -14.89 -14.56 22.47
C GLU A 177 -15.89 -15.41 23.27
N LYS A 178 -17.07 -15.67 22.71
CA LYS A 178 -18.07 -16.56 23.32
C LYS A 178 -17.55 -17.99 23.44
N ALA A 179 -16.95 -18.54 22.38
CA ALA A 179 -16.37 -19.88 22.39
C ALA A 179 -15.24 -20.02 23.42
N LYS A 180 -14.40 -18.98 23.55
CA LYS A 180 -13.35 -18.92 24.58
C LYS A 180 -13.94 -18.98 25.99
N GLN A 181 -15.01 -18.22 26.26
CA GLN A 181 -15.66 -18.22 27.57
C GLN A 181 -16.27 -19.59 27.93
N ASP A 182 -16.85 -20.30 26.95
CA ASP A 182 -17.41 -21.63 27.18
C ASP A 182 -16.32 -22.70 27.40
N PHE A 183 -15.15 -22.52 26.78
CA PHE A 183 -13.98 -23.36 27.03
C PHE A 183 -13.43 -23.16 28.45
N GLU A 184 -13.31 -21.90 28.91
CA GLU A 184 -12.87 -21.57 30.27
C GLU A 184 -13.79 -22.20 31.34
N LYS A 185 -15.12 -22.14 31.16
CA LYS A 185 -16.09 -22.83 32.04
C LYS A 185 -15.92 -24.35 32.05
N SER A 186 -15.48 -24.94 30.94
CA SER A 186 -15.27 -26.39 30.84
C SER A 186 -14.00 -26.81 31.58
N ILE A 187 -12.93 -26.00 31.53
CA ILE A 187 -11.72 -26.20 32.32
C ILE A 187 -12.03 -26.17 33.82
N GLU A 188 -12.82 -25.20 34.28
CA GLU A 188 -13.21 -25.07 35.69
C GLU A 188 -13.92 -26.32 36.21
N LYS A 189 -14.86 -26.89 35.43
CA LYS A 189 -15.55 -28.14 35.77
C LYS A 189 -14.61 -29.34 35.87
N ILE A 190 -13.58 -29.41 35.02
CA ILE A 190 -12.58 -30.49 35.05
C ILE A 190 -11.72 -30.37 36.31
N GLU A 191 -11.30 -29.17 36.69
CA GLU A 191 -10.55 -28.95 37.92
C GLU A 191 -11.34 -29.34 39.17
N ASP A 192 -12.62 -29.01 39.23
CA ASP A 192 -13.50 -29.40 40.34
C ASP A 192 -13.69 -30.92 40.43
N ALA A 193 -13.81 -31.61 39.29
CA ALA A 193 -13.88 -33.07 39.26
C ALA A 193 -12.58 -33.71 39.77
N ARG A 194 -11.43 -33.15 39.40
CA ARG A 194 -10.11 -33.60 39.88
C ARG A 194 -9.98 -33.44 41.39
N LYS A 195 -10.33 -32.26 41.94
CA LYS A 195 -10.31 -32.01 43.40
C LYS A 195 -11.19 -33.00 44.17
N LYS A 196 -12.33 -33.41 43.62
CA LYS A 196 -13.19 -34.43 44.24
C LYS A 196 -12.55 -35.82 44.24
N ALA A 197 -11.89 -36.20 43.14
CA ALA A 197 -11.19 -37.47 43.04
C ALA A 197 -10.02 -37.57 44.04
N ASP A 198 -9.25 -36.48 44.20
CA ASP A 198 -8.13 -36.43 45.16
C ASP A 198 -8.63 -36.61 46.61
N LYS A 199 -9.75 -35.98 46.99
CA LYS A 199 -10.37 -36.18 48.33
C LYS A 199 -10.84 -37.62 48.60
N ILE A 200 -11.36 -38.29 47.57
CA ILE A 200 -11.79 -39.70 47.68
C ILE A 200 -10.56 -40.58 47.91
N LYS A 201 -9.48 -40.32 47.16
CA LYS A 201 -8.22 -41.05 47.31
C LYS A 201 -7.65 -40.91 48.73
N GLU A 202 -7.55 -39.69 49.25
CA GLU A 202 -7.05 -39.43 50.62
C GLU A 202 -7.90 -40.13 51.69
N THR A 203 -9.22 -40.24 51.48
CA THR A 203 -10.11 -40.93 52.42
C THR A 203 -9.89 -42.44 52.41
N LEU A 204 -9.71 -43.03 51.23
CA LEU A 204 -9.41 -44.46 51.10
C LEU A 204 -8.04 -44.83 51.69
N GLU A 205 -7.02 -44.01 51.47
CA GLU A 205 -5.68 -44.23 52.04
C GLU A 205 -5.75 -44.25 53.58
N ARG A 206 -6.46 -43.29 54.18
CA ARG A 206 -6.65 -43.22 55.63
C ARG A 206 -7.39 -44.44 56.20
N ASP A 207 -8.50 -44.85 55.57
CA ASP A 207 -9.31 -45.98 56.04
C ASP A 207 -8.54 -47.32 55.97
N VAL A 208 -7.63 -47.47 55.00
CA VAL A 208 -6.75 -48.63 54.88
C VAL A 208 -5.69 -48.63 55.97
N GLU A 209 -5.03 -47.49 56.20
CA GLU A 209 -4.03 -47.34 57.26
C GLU A 209 -4.61 -47.64 58.65
N GLU A 210 -5.81 -47.14 58.96
CA GLU A 210 -6.48 -47.39 60.24
C GLU A 210 -6.80 -48.88 60.46
N LYS A 211 -7.25 -49.59 59.42
CA LYS A 211 -7.50 -51.04 59.50
C LYS A 211 -6.23 -51.84 59.71
N ILE A 212 -5.14 -51.47 59.05
CA ILE A 212 -3.83 -52.12 59.23
C ILE A 212 -3.35 -51.93 60.66
N ALA A 213 -3.44 -50.71 61.21
CA ALA A 213 -3.03 -50.42 62.58
C ALA A 213 -3.82 -51.23 63.60
N LYS A 214 -5.14 -51.33 63.45
CA LYS A 214 -6.00 -52.12 64.33
C LYS A 214 -5.64 -53.61 64.31
N LEU A 215 -5.39 -54.17 63.13
CA LEU A 215 -4.98 -55.57 63.00
C LEU A 215 -3.63 -55.86 63.66
N MET A 216 -2.66 -54.95 63.55
CA MET A 216 -1.38 -55.12 64.23
C MET A 216 -1.55 -55.16 65.75
N GLN A 217 -2.42 -54.30 66.29
CA GLN A 217 -2.73 -54.28 67.72
C GLN A 217 -3.39 -55.59 68.19
N ASP A 218 -4.35 -56.12 67.42
CA ASP A 218 -5.03 -57.38 67.77
C ASP A 218 -4.07 -58.58 67.76
N ILE A 219 -3.12 -58.63 66.80
CA ILE A 219 -2.07 -59.66 66.73
C ILE A 219 -1.15 -59.61 67.95
N ASP A 220 -0.72 -58.42 68.36
CA ASP A 220 0.18 -58.26 69.49
C ASP A 220 -0.51 -58.63 70.82
N ALA A 221 -1.80 -58.29 70.97
CA ALA A 221 -2.59 -58.67 72.14
C ALA A 221 -2.73 -60.20 72.29
N GLU A 222 -3.01 -60.91 71.19
CA GLU A 222 -3.16 -62.37 71.25
C GLU A 222 -1.81 -63.06 71.50
N ARG A 223 -0.71 -62.54 70.93
CA ARG A 223 0.66 -63.02 71.23
C ARG A 223 1.00 -62.89 72.71
N GLU A 224 0.65 -61.77 73.34
CA GLU A 224 0.89 -61.55 74.77
C GLU A 224 0.08 -62.52 75.64
N LYS A 225 -1.18 -62.77 75.26
CA LYS A 225 -2.05 -63.72 75.95
C LYS A 225 -1.50 -65.15 75.88
N VAL A 226 -1.13 -65.62 74.68
CA VAL A 226 -0.53 -66.95 74.49
C VAL A 226 0.77 -67.09 75.29
N ALA A 227 1.62 -66.05 75.32
CA ALA A 227 2.84 -66.07 76.11
C ALA A 227 2.57 -66.24 77.62
N LYS A 228 1.58 -65.50 78.16
CA LYS A 228 1.17 -65.62 79.57
C LYS A 228 0.59 -67.00 79.90
N ASP A 229 -0.22 -67.57 79.00
CA ASP A 229 -0.80 -68.89 79.21
C ASP A 229 0.28 -69.99 79.25
N ILE A 230 1.30 -69.89 78.39
CA ILE A 230 2.47 -70.78 78.40
C ILE A 230 3.27 -70.61 79.71
N GLU A 231 3.52 -69.37 80.13
CA GLU A 231 4.26 -69.08 81.36
C GLU A 231 3.56 -69.66 82.59
N ASN A 232 2.24 -69.41 82.73
CA ASN A 232 1.44 -69.91 83.83
C ASN A 232 1.39 -71.45 83.88
N ALA A 233 1.16 -72.10 82.74
CA ALA A 233 1.15 -73.56 82.66
C ALA A 233 2.51 -74.19 83.02
N THR A 234 3.61 -73.52 82.65
CA THR A 234 4.96 -73.96 82.98
C THR A 234 5.23 -73.81 84.47
N LEU A 235 4.84 -72.69 85.08
CA LEU A 235 4.97 -72.43 86.53
C LEU A 235 4.18 -73.41 87.39
N GLU A 236 2.91 -73.69 87.06
CA GLU A 236 2.11 -74.68 87.79
C GLU A 236 2.76 -76.07 87.78
N ARG A 237 3.35 -76.45 86.64
CA ARG A 237 4.01 -77.75 86.49
C ARG A 237 5.31 -77.82 87.28
N ILE A 238 6.12 -76.76 87.27
CA ILE A 238 7.34 -76.65 88.08
C ILE A 238 6.98 -76.81 89.56
N ASN A 239 5.99 -76.06 90.06
CA ASN A 239 5.56 -76.13 91.45
C ASN A 239 5.10 -77.53 91.86
N LYS A 240 4.38 -78.24 90.97
CA LYS A 240 3.97 -79.63 91.22
C LYS A 240 5.17 -80.57 91.30
N LEU A 241 6.11 -80.44 90.37
CA LEU A 241 7.33 -81.26 90.34
C LEU A 241 8.21 -81.01 91.56
N GLU A 242 8.33 -79.77 92.02
CA GLU A 242 9.04 -79.44 93.27
C GLU A 242 8.39 -80.09 94.49
N GLY A 243 7.06 -80.15 94.53
CA GLY A 243 6.31 -80.89 95.56
C GLY A 243 6.60 -82.39 95.55
N ASP A 244 6.60 -83.01 94.38
CA ASP A 244 6.94 -84.43 94.22
C ASP A 244 8.41 -84.72 94.61
N LEU A 245 9.33 -83.82 94.25
CA LEU A 245 10.77 -83.92 94.58
C LEU A 245 11.01 -83.76 96.09
N ALA A 246 10.25 -82.89 96.76
CA ALA A 246 10.28 -82.73 98.21
C ALA A 246 9.78 -84.00 98.93
N SER A 247 8.72 -84.63 98.43
CA SER A 247 8.22 -85.93 98.92
C SER A 247 9.26 -87.04 98.79
N LEU A 248 9.97 -87.08 97.65
CA LEU A 248 11.05 -88.03 97.41
C LEU A 248 12.23 -87.81 98.36
N ARG A 249 12.62 -86.55 98.59
CA ARG A 249 13.68 -86.19 99.56
C ARG A 249 13.33 -86.57 101.00
N TYR A 250 12.05 -86.47 101.39
CA TYR A 250 11.59 -86.91 102.69
C TYR A 250 11.72 -88.44 102.86
N SER A 251 11.40 -89.19 101.80
CA SER A 251 11.52 -90.65 101.74
C SER A 251 12.97 -91.13 101.83
N LEU A 252 13.90 -90.34 101.28
CA LEU A 252 15.35 -90.59 101.27
C LEU A 252 16.03 -90.48 102.65
N LYS A 253 15.41 -89.83 103.64
CA LYS A 253 16.03 -89.59 104.97
C LYS A 253 16.05 -90.83 105.89
N LYS A 254 15.64 -92.01 105.41
CA LYS A 254 15.43 -93.22 106.22
C LYS A 254 16.18 -94.50 105.78
N VAL A 255 17.13 -94.45 104.84
CA VAL A 255 17.68 -95.68 104.24
C VAL A 255 19.21 -95.72 104.20
N SER A 256 19.78 -96.92 104.37
CA SER A 256 21.22 -97.27 104.41
C SER A 256 21.90 -97.23 103.04
N GLU A 257 23.24 -97.28 103.02
CA GLU A 257 24.10 -97.04 101.84
C GLU A 257 23.81 -97.92 100.61
N ASP A 258 23.29 -99.15 100.77
CA ASP A 258 22.94 -100.01 99.63
C ASP A 258 21.70 -99.54 98.84
N ALA A 259 20.79 -98.76 99.46
CA ALA A 259 19.64 -98.20 98.76
C ALA A 259 19.98 -96.96 97.92
N LYS A 260 21.18 -96.39 98.10
CA LYS A 260 21.60 -95.16 97.41
C LYS A 260 21.82 -95.38 95.91
N ALA A 261 22.33 -96.55 95.52
CA ALA A 261 22.53 -96.91 94.12
C ALA A 261 21.19 -97.20 93.39
N GLU A 262 20.25 -97.86 94.07
CA GLU A 262 18.90 -98.06 93.52
C GLU A 262 18.12 -96.74 93.43
N LEU A 263 18.33 -95.82 94.38
CA LEU A 263 17.73 -94.48 94.36
C LEU A 263 18.34 -93.55 93.30
N GLU A 264 19.64 -93.63 93.01
CA GLU A 264 20.23 -92.87 91.89
C GLU A 264 19.70 -93.39 90.54
N THR A 265 19.49 -94.70 90.42
CA THR A 265 18.86 -95.31 89.24
C THR A 265 17.39 -94.87 89.12
N ALA A 266 16.63 -94.90 90.21
CA ALA A 266 15.25 -94.43 90.24
C ALA A 266 15.13 -92.91 90.01
N ALA A 267 16.08 -92.10 90.51
CA ALA A 267 16.11 -90.66 90.27
C ALA A 267 16.47 -90.33 88.81
N ALA A 268 17.36 -91.10 88.18
CA ALA A 268 17.65 -90.98 86.75
C ALA A 268 16.45 -91.41 85.90
N GLU A 269 15.75 -92.47 86.27
CA GLU A 269 14.50 -92.90 85.62
C GLU A 269 13.40 -91.85 85.78
N ILE A 270 13.22 -91.28 86.97
CA ILE A 270 12.26 -90.19 87.20
C ILE A 270 12.66 -88.94 86.41
N LYS A 271 13.95 -88.59 86.35
CA LYS A 271 14.42 -87.45 85.55
C LYS A 271 14.18 -87.66 84.05
N ASN A 272 14.43 -88.86 83.54
CA ASN A 272 14.15 -89.21 82.14
C ASN A 272 12.64 -89.24 81.88
N LYS A 273 11.83 -89.75 82.82
CA LYS A 273 10.37 -89.74 82.72
C LYS A 273 9.81 -88.31 82.75
N ILE A 274 10.36 -87.44 83.58
CA ILE A 274 10.05 -86.00 83.61
C ILE A 274 10.43 -85.35 82.28
N ALA A 275 11.62 -85.61 81.74
CA ALA A 275 12.05 -85.06 80.45
C ALA A 275 11.14 -85.52 79.30
N MET A 276 10.77 -86.80 79.28
CA MET A 276 9.83 -87.35 78.30
C MET A 276 8.43 -86.77 78.45
N GLU A 277 7.92 -86.62 79.67
CA GLU A 277 6.59 -86.05 79.91
C GLU A 277 6.55 -84.53 79.64
N ILE A 278 7.62 -83.79 79.95
CA ILE A 278 7.76 -82.37 79.60
C ILE A 278 7.82 -82.21 78.08
N ASN A 279 8.62 -83.03 77.39
CA ASN A 279 8.67 -82.98 75.92
C ASN A 279 7.33 -83.38 75.30
N ALA A 280 6.65 -84.40 75.82
CA ALA A 280 5.32 -84.79 75.34
C ALA A 280 4.26 -83.69 75.61
N LEU A 281 4.34 -83.00 76.75
CA LEU A 281 3.44 -81.90 77.07
C LEU A 281 3.76 -80.64 76.26
N MET A 282 5.04 -80.34 76.01
CA MET A 282 5.46 -79.30 75.08
C MET A 282 5.04 -79.62 73.65
N GLU A 283 5.26 -80.83 73.14
CA GLU A 283 4.79 -81.25 71.81
C GLU A 283 3.27 -81.18 71.71
N LYS A 284 2.54 -81.57 72.76
CA LYS A 284 1.09 -81.44 72.81
C LYS A 284 0.65 -79.98 72.82
N LYS A 285 1.26 -79.11 73.63
CA LYS A 285 0.89 -77.69 73.73
C LYS A 285 1.34 -76.87 72.51
N VAL A 286 2.50 -77.18 71.95
CA VAL A 286 2.97 -76.66 70.65
C VAL A 286 2.07 -77.18 69.54
N GLY A 287 1.59 -78.43 69.61
CA GLY A 287 0.60 -78.97 68.68
C GLY A 287 -0.77 -78.30 68.80
N GLU A 288 -1.26 -78.06 70.02
CA GLU A 288 -2.50 -77.32 70.29
C GLU A 288 -2.37 -75.87 69.80
N ALA A 289 -1.30 -75.16 70.18
CA ALA A 289 -1.02 -73.79 69.72
C ALA A 289 -0.78 -73.73 68.21
N ALA A 290 -0.12 -74.71 67.59
CA ALA A 290 0.01 -74.80 66.15
C ALA A 290 -1.35 -75.07 65.47
N SER A 291 -2.25 -75.82 66.11
CA SER A 291 -3.61 -76.03 65.62
C SER A 291 -4.46 -74.75 65.76
N GLU A 292 -4.30 -74.00 66.84
CA GLU A 292 -4.99 -72.72 67.06
C GLU A 292 -4.43 -71.63 66.13
N VAL A 293 -3.11 -71.55 65.96
CA VAL A 293 -2.47 -70.67 64.96
C VAL A 293 -2.89 -71.08 63.55
N ASN A 294 -3.01 -72.37 63.24
CA ASN A 294 -3.54 -72.82 61.96
C ASN A 294 -5.02 -72.52 61.80
N ALA A 295 -5.82 -72.58 62.87
CA ALA A 295 -7.23 -72.21 62.86
C ALA A 295 -7.39 -70.70 62.66
N ILE A 296 -6.63 -69.88 63.38
CA ILE A 296 -6.56 -68.41 63.20
C ILE A 296 -6.06 -68.08 61.79
N LYS A 297 -5.04 -68.78 61.30
CA LYS A 297 -4.55 -68.64 59.92
C LYS A 297 -5.61 -69.05 58.91
N GLN A 298 -6.37 -70.13 59.15
CA GLN A 298 -7.48 -70.53 58.30
C GLN A 298 -8.58 -69.46 58.32
N THR A 299 -8.98 -68.98 59.49
CA THR A 299 -9.96 -67.89 59.62
C THR A 299 -9.46 -66.63 58.92
N LEU A 300 -8.18 -66.27 59.04
CA LEU A 300 -7.56 -65.15 58.32
C LEU A 300 -7.53 -65.38 56.82
N VAL A 301 -7.16 -66.59 56.37
CA VAL A 301 -7.19 -66.93 54.95
C VAL A 301 -8.62 -66.83 54.45
N THR A 302 -9.61 -67.31 55.19
CA THR A 302 -11.02 -67.22 54.82
C THR A 302 -11.54 -65.78 54.87
N GLU A 303 -11.20 -64.97 55.88
CA GLU A 303 -11.60 -63.55 55.97
C GLU A 303 -10.90 -62.68 54.93
N VAL A 304 -9.63 -62.97 54.62
CA VAL A 304 -8.91 -62.33 53.52
C VAL A 304 -9.45 -62.82 52.19
N GLU A 305 -9.76 -64.10 52.02
CA GLU A 305 -10.39 -64.62 50.81
C GLU A 305 -11.80 -64.05 50.63
N ASP A 306 -12.59 -63.90 51.69
CA ASP A 306 -13.92 -63.29 51.68
C ASP A 306 -13.83 -61.77 51.48
N GLY A 307 -12.87 -61.10 52.12
CA GLY A 307 -12.59 -59.68 51.94
C GLY A 307 -12.06 -59.37 50.53
N LEU A 308 -11.20 -60.25 49.99
CA LEU A 308 -10.69 -60.18 48.63
C LEU A 308 -11.79 -60.58 47.63
N ALA A 309 -12.65 -61.55 47.93
CA ALA A 309 -13.79 -61.91 47.11
C ALA A 309 -14.83 -60.79 47.09
N LYS A 310 -15.10 -60.15 48.24
CA LYS A 310 -15.97 -58.98 48.36
C LYS A 310 -15.36 -57.76 47.67
N SER A 311 -14.09 -57.48 47.88
CA SER A 311 -13.37 -56.41 47.18
C SER A 311 -13.29 -56.67 45.67
N LYS A 312 -13.08 -57.92 45.25
CA LYS A 312 -13.12 -58.33 43.85
C LYS A 312 -14.53 -58.23 43.29
N LEU A 313 -15.58 -58.54 44.06
CA LEU A 313 -16.97 -58.37 43.67
C LEU A 313 -17.33 -56.88 43.56
N GLU A 314 -16.94 -56.05 44.52
CA GLU A 314 -17.14 -54.60 44.51
C GLU A 314 -16.34 -53.94 43.38
N THR A 315 -15.10 -54.37 43.15
CA THR A 315 -14.27 -53.93 42.03
C THR A 315 -14.83 -54.43 40.71
N GLN A 316 -15.34 -55.66 40.62
CA GLN A 316 -16.02 -56.15 39.41
C GLN A 316 -17.34 -55.44 39.18
N GLN A 317 -18.09 -55.09 40.22
CA GLN A 317 -19.31 -54.29 40.11
C GLN A 317 -18.99 -52.86 39.72
N PHE A 318 -17.92 -52.27 40.27
CA PHE A 318 -17.40 -50.97 39.88
C PHE A 318 -16.91 -51.01 38.44
N LEU A 319 -16.09 -51.99 38.04
CA LEU A 319 -15.63 -52.17 36.66
C LEU A 319 -16.81 -52.45 35.72
N LYS A 320 -17.83 -53.20 36.14
CA LYS A 320 -19.03 -53.43 35.35
C LYS A 320 -19.87 -52.16 35.23
N LYS A 321 -19.99 -51.34 36.27
CA LYS A 321 -20.64 -50.02 36.22
C LYS A 321 -19.84 -49.03 35.39
N ALA A 322 -18.54 -48.96 35.60
CA ALA A 322 -17.60 -48.14 34.84
C ALA A 322 -17.63 -48.56 33.38
N GLN A 323 -17.62 -49.85 33.06
CA GLN A 323 -17.73 -50.36 31.69
C GLN A 323 -19.14 -50.19 31.13
N GLN A 324 -20.19 -50.21 31.94
CA GLN A 324 -21.54 -49.81 31.50
C GLN A 324 -21.62 -48.32 31.19
N GLU A 325 -21.01 -47.47 32.01
CA GLU A 325 -20.91 -46.02 31.77
C GLU A 325 -19.98 -45.72 30.61
N LEU A 326 -18.89 -46.45 30.44
CA LEU A 326 -17.97 -46.37 29.31
C LEU A 326 -18.66 -46.87 28.05
N ASN A 327 -19.43 -47.96 28.10
CA ASN A 327 -20.29 -48.39 26.99
C ASN A 327 -21.42 -47.39 26.72
N LYS A 328 -21.95 -46.68 27.71
CA LYS A 328 -22.91 -45.58 27.50
C LYS A 328 -22.22 -44.37 26.90
N LEU A 329 -20.98 -44.07 27.31
CA LEU A 329 -20.16 -43.00 26.79
C LEU A 329 -19.76 -43.32 25.37
N ASP A 330 -19.28 -44.53 25.08
CA ASP A 330 -19.00 -45.06 23.75
C ASP A 330 -20.26 -45.11 22.90
N LYS A 331 -21.44 -45.45 23.45
CA LYS A 331 -22.70 -45.33 22.70
C LYS A 331 -23.09 -43.88 22.45
N ARG A 332 -22.81 -42.96 23.39
CA ARG A 332 -23.05 -41.53 23.22
C ARG A 332 -22.05 -40.91 22.25
N VAL A 333 -20.78 -41.29 22.33
CA VAL A 333 -19.68 -40.88 21.45
C VAL A 333 -19.90 -41.50 20.09
N ALA A 334 -20.25 -42.77 19.97
CA ALA A 334 -20.64 -43.38 18.70
C ALA A 334 -21.89 -42.71 18.14
N LYS A 335 -22.92 -42.41 18.94
CA LYS A 335 -24.10 -41.69 18.47
C LYS A 335 -23.81 -40.21 18.14
N THR A 336 -22.90 -39.57 18.86
CA THR A 336 -22.43 -38.21 18.59
C THR A 336 -21.54 -38.19 17.37
N LEU A 337 -20.68 -39.19 17.17
CA LEU A 337 -19.85 -39.37 15.98
C LEU A 337 -20.70 -39.84 14.79
N GLU A 338 -21.79 -40.56 15.00
CA GLU A 338 -22.76 -40.95 13.98
C GLU A 338 -23.61 -39.75 13.60
N LEU A 339 -24.07 -38.94 14.55
CA LEU A 339 -24.73 -37.66 14.28
C LEU A 339 -23.76 -36.62 13.69
N GLU A 340 -22.51 -36.57 14.14
CA GLU A 340 -21.48 -35.72 13.55
C GLU A 340 -21.10 -36.25 12.19
N SER A 341 -21.03 -37.57 11.98
CA SER A 341 -20.80 -38.16 10.66
C SER A 341 -22.00 -37.96 9.74
N GLU A 342 -23.23 -38.01 10.24
CA GLU A 342 -24.45 -37.74 9.47
C GLU A 342 -24.56 -36.25 9.15
N VAL A 343 -24.24 -35.36 10.10
CA VAL A 343 -24.15 -33.91 9.87
C VAL A 343 -22.97 -33.56 8.96
N ILE A 344 -21.82 -34.24 9.11
CA ILE A 344 -20.65 -34.06 8.25
C ILE A 344 -20.94 -34.66 6.87
N GLU A 345 -21.66 -35.76 6.76
CA GLU A 345 -22.03 -36.39 5.49
C GLU A 345 -23.13 -35.57 4.80
N ASP A 346 -24.07 -34.99 5.53
CA ASP A 346 -25.04 -34.01 5.02
C ASP A 346 -24.33 -32.71 4.62
N LEU A 347 -23.41 -32.19 5.43
CA LEU A 347 -22.60 -31.01 5.09
C LEU A 347 -21.62 -31.30 3.96
N LEU A 348 -21.07 -32.50 3.85
CA LEU A 348 -20.20 -32.92 2.75
C LEU A 348 -21.02 -33.22 1.51
N THR A 349 -22.27 -33.67 1.62
CA THR A 349 -23.18 -33.87 0.49
C THR A 349 -23.71 -32.52 0.02
N GLU A 350 -24.03 -31.61 0.93
CA GLU A 350 -24.42 -30.23 0.60
C GLU A 350 -23.21 -29.45 0.05
N ALA A 351 -22.03 -29.57 0.67
CA ALA A 351 -20.80 -28.97 0.17
C ALA A 351 -20.36 -29.62 -1.13
N SER A 352 -20.46 -30.94 -1.30
CA SER A 352 -20.15 -31.60 -2.57
C SER A 352 -21.18 -31.26 -3.64
N SER A 353 -22.46 -31.11 -3.29
CA SER A 353 -23.49 -30.64 -4.21
C SER A 353 -23.31 -29.17 -4.57
N LYS A 354 -22.88 -28.32 -3.63
CA LYS A 354 -22.53 -26.92 -3.88
C LYS A 354 -21.21 -26.80 -4.64
N ILE A 355 -20.24 -27.65 -4.37
CA ILE A 355 -18.97 -27.72 -5.09
C ILE A 355 -19.20 -28.28 -6.48
N GLU A 356 -20.06 -29.28 -6.67
CA GLU A 356 -20.49 -29.79 -7.99
C GLU A 356 -21.29 -28.73 -8.73
N ALA A 357 -22.23 -28.05 -8.08
CA ALA A 357 -22.99 -26.95 -8.69
C ALA A 357 -22.09 -25.75 -9.02
N LEU A 358 -21.13 -25.40 -8.15
CA LEU A 358 -20.12 -24.39 -8.39
C LEU A 358 -19.14 -24.85 -9.44
N LYS A 359 -18.73 -26.13 -9.48
CA LYS A 359 -17.87 -26.70 -10.52
C LYS A 359 -18.59 -26.76 -11.85
N LEU A 360 -19.89 -27.05 -11.89
CA LEU A 360 -20.71 -27.01 -13.10
C LEU A 360 -20.91 -25.56 -13.55
N ALA A 361 -21.26 -24.65 -12.65
CA ALA A 361 -21.39 -23.22 -12.95
C ALA A 361 -20.06 -22.60 -13.39
N THR A 362 -18.97 -22.81 -12.63
CA THR A 362 -17.63 -22.36 -13.03
C THR A 362 -17.12 -23.12 -14.23
N ARG A 363 -17.44 -24.40 -14.46
CA ARG A 363 -17.07 -25.10 -15.70
C ARG A 363 -17.85 -24.56 -16.87
N ASP A 364 -19.13 -24.24 -16.73
CA ASP A 364 -19.94 -23.68 -17.80
C ASP A 364 -19.53 -22.24 -18.09
N GLU A 365 -19.17 -21.46 -17.05
CA GLU A 365 -18.54 -20.15 -17.18
C GLU A 365 -17.14 -20.26 -17.79
N LEU A 366 -16.29 -21.18 -17.34
CA LEU A 366 -14.96 -21.42 -17.92
C LEU A 366 -15.08 -21.94 -19.33
N VAL A 367 -16.05 -22.79 -19.65
CA VAL A 367 -16.27 -23.32 -21.00
C VAL A 367 -16.82 -22.20 -21.88
N ALA A 368 -17.70 -21.34 -21.38
CA ALA A 368 -18.16 -20.15 -22.09
C ALA A 368 -17.00 -19.15 -22.31
N GLU A 369 -16.15 -18.95 -21.31
CA GLU A 369 -15.01 -18.03 -21.33
C GLU A 369 -13.85 -18.60 -22.14
N ILE A 370 -13.58 -19.90 -22.08
CA ILE A 370 -12.64 -20.61 -22.96
C ILE A 370 -13.17 -20.61 -24.38
N ASN A 371 -14.46 -20.87 -24.62
CA ASN A 371 -15.02 -20.79 -25.98
C ASN A 371 -14.99 -19.36 -26.51
N LYS A 372 -15.21 -18.36 -25.65
CA LYS A 372 -15.04 -16.94 -25.97
C LYS A 372 -13.58 -16.65 -26.30
N HIS A 373 -12.63 -17.10 -25.48
CA HIS A 373 -11.20 -16.93 -25.72
C HIS A 373 -10.68 -17.75 -26.89
N VAL A 374 -11.23 -18.91 -27.20
CA VAL A 374 -10.91 -19.71 -28.38
C VAL A 374 -11.47 -19.03 -29.62
N ALA A 375 -12.68 -18.47 -29.56
CA ALA A 375 -13.23 -17.65 -30.65
C ALA A 375 -12.44 -16.35 -30.85
N GLU A 376 -12.01 -15.70 -29.76
CA GLU A 376 -11.11 -14.54 -29.78
C GLU A 376 -9.74 -14.94 -30.30
N LEU A 377 -9.18 -16.08 -29.88
CA LEU A 377 -7.89 -16.59 -30.35
C LEU A 377 -7.95 -17.05 -31.80
N ASP A 378 -9.07 -17.59 -32.28
CA ASP A 378 -9.27 -17.93 -33.70
C ASP A 378 -9.48 -16.67 -34.54
N ALA A 379 -10.11 -15.63 -34.00
CA ALA A 379 -10.19 -14.30 -34.62
C ALA A 379 -8.80 -13.65 -34.66
N ILE A 380 -8.07 -13.69 -33.55
CA ILE A 380 -6.70 -13.20 -33.41
C ILE A 380 -5.76 -14.01 -34.31
N LYS A 381 -5.89 -15.33 -34.42
CA LYS A 381 -5.09 -16.19 -35.31
C LYS A 381 -5.37 -15.90 -36.78
N LYS A 382 -6.60 -15.49 -37.13
CA LYS A 382 -6.92 -14.95 -38.46
C LYS A 382 -6.34 -13.55 -38.68
N GLU A 383 -6.18 -12.75 -37.62
CA GLU A 383 -5.50 -11.43 -37.66
C GLU A 383 -3.97 -11.52 -37.53
N ILE A 384 -3.42 -12.63 -37.05
CA ILE A 384 -1.99 -12.86 -36.79
C ILE A 384 -1.49 -13.80 -37.91
N SER A 385 -1.68 -13.40 -39.17
CA SER A 385 -0.82 -13.93 -40.22
C SER A 385 0.59 -13.33 -40.02
N PRO A 386 1.68 -14.05 -40.33
CA PRO A 386 3.02 -13.50 -40.26
C PRO A 386 3.16 -12.19 -41.05
N GLU A 387 2.38 -11.99 -42.12
CA GLU A 387 2.32 -10.71 -42.85
C GLU A 387 1.63 -9.59 -42.05
N VAL A 388 0.54 -9.88 -41.34
CA VAL A 388 -0.17 -8.88 -40.52
C VAL A 388 0.62 -8.51 -39.27
N ILE A 389 1.37 -9.44 -38.66
CA ILE A 389 2.30 -9.11 -37.56
C ILE A 389 3.42 -8.22 -38.07
N LYS A 390 3.97 -8.49 -39.26
CA LYS A 390 5.03 -7.66 -39.86
C LYS A 390 4.50 -6.26 -40.21
N ALA A 391 3.25 -6.17 -40.67
CA ALA A 391 2.56 -4.90 -40.91
C ALA A 391 2.27 -4.15 -39.60
N ARG A 392 1.74 -4.82 -38.56
CA ARG A 392 1.50 -4.24 -37.23
C ARG A 392 2.78 -3.86 -36.51
N MET A 393 3.89 -4.59 -36.69
CA MET A 393 5.22 -4.21 -36.18
C MET A 393 5.74 -2.95 -36.89
N SER A 394 5.55 -2.83 -38.20
CA SER A 394 5.86 -1.59 -38.94
C SER A 394 4.95 -0.43 -38.51
N GLU A 395 3.67 -0.68 -38.25
CA GLU A 395 2.74 0.31 -37.70
C GLU A 395 3.06 0.68 -36.25
N LEU A 396 3.51 -0.27 -35.42
CA LEU A 396 3.98 -0.03 -34.05
C LEU A 396 5.30 0.72 -34.03
N GLU A 397 6.21 0.50 -34.99
CA GLU A 397 7.41 1.33 -35.14
C GLU A 397 7.04 2.75 -35.60
N LYS A 398 6.05 2.90 -36.49
CA LYS A 398 5.50 4.20 -36.89
C LYS A 398 4.76 4.89 -35.75
N LEU A 399 3.98 4.16 -34.96
CA LEU A 399 3.30 4.64 -33.76
C LEU A 399 4.29 4.96 -32.66
N LYS A 400 5.37 4.19 -32.50
CA LYS A 400 6.45 4.50 -31.56
C LYS A 400 7.18 5.77 -31.97
N ALA A 401 7.48 5.93 -33.26
CA ALA A 401 8.06 7.17 -33.79
C ALA A 401 7.11 8.36 -33.59
N LYS A 402 5.83 8.19 -33.94
CA LYS A 402 4.79 9.20 -33.78
C LYS A 402 4.48 9.53 -32.32
N LEU A 403 4.48 8.55 -31.42
CA LEU A 403 4.25 8.75 -29.99
C LEU A 403 5.49 9.37 -29.33
N SER A 404 6.70 9.04 -29.80
CA SER A 404 7.91 9.71 -29.36
C SER A 404 7.92 11.17 -29.82
N GLU A 405 7.49 11.43 -31.05
CA GLU A 405 7.29 12.78 -31.60
C GLU A 405 6.15 13.53 -30.89
N ASP A 406 5.03 12.87 -30.57
CA ASP A 406 3.90 13.45 -29.84
C ASP A 406 4.27 13.72 -28.37
N ILE A 407 5.06 12.86 -27.72
CA ILE A 407 5.57 13.09 -26.37
C ILE A 407 6.59 14.23 -26.38
N GLU A 408 7.47 14.28 -27.37
CA GLU A 408 8.43 15.37 -27.54
C GLU A 408 7.70 16.69 -27.84
N ASN A 409 6.64 16.66 -28.67
CA ASN A 409 5.79 17.80 -28.97
C ASN A 409 4.95 18.22 -27.77
N ILE A 410 4.38 17.30 -26.97
CA ILE A 410 3.64 17.62 -25.74
C ILE A 410 4.58 18.14 -24.65
N ALA A 411 5.77 17.57 -24.52
CA ALA A 411 6.79 18.06 -23.60
C ALA A 411 7.27 19.45 -24.00
N LYS A 412 7.46 19.68 -25.31
CA LYS A 412 7.82 20.98 -25.87
C LYS A 412 6.68 21.97 -25.77
N GLU A 413 5.43 21.60 -26.03
CA GLU A 413 4.25 22.46 -25.84
C GLU A 413 4.02 22.81 -24.38
N LYS A 414 4.26 21.88 -23.44
CA LYS A 414 4.17 22.17 -22.00
C LYS A 414 5.33 23.01 -21.52
N LEU A 415 6.55 22.77 -22.04
CA LEU A 415 7.71 23.60 -21.76
C LEU A 415 7.50 25.00 -22.31
N ASP A 416 7.10 25.13 -23.57
CA ASP A 416 6.75 26.37 -24.25
C ASP A 416 5.57 27.07 -23.56
N ALA A 417 4.57 26.34 -23.04
CA ALA A 417 3.45 26.93 -22.29
C ALA A 417 3.90 27.42 -20.91
N VAL A 418 4.79 26.72 -20.23
CA VAL A 418 5.38 27.15 -18.95
C VAL A 418 6.30 28.34 -19.19
N GLU A 419 7.17 28.27 -20.19
CA GLU A 419 8.05 29.37 -20.62
C GLU A 419 7.23 30.58 -21.06
N LYS A 420 6.16 30.39 -21.82
CA LYS A 420 5.25 31.47 -22.21
C LYS A 420 4.45 32.00 -21.02
N ALA A 421 4.05 31.17 -20.05
CA ALA A 421 3.37 31.64 -18.85
C ALA A 421 4.31 32.44 -17.91
N TYR A 422 5.55 32.01 -17.78
CA TYR A 422 6.57 32.74 -17.02
C TYR A 422 7.06 33.97 -17.79
N ALA A 423 7.24 33.89 -19.11
CA ALA A 423 7.58 35.02 -19.97
C ALA A 423 6.45 36.05 -19.97
N SER A 424 5.18 35.66 -20.11
CA SER A 424 4.05 36.59 -19.99
C SER A 424 3.91 37.17 -18.57
N ARG A 425 4.25 36.43 -17.51
CA ARG A 425 4.33 36.99 -16.14
C ARG A 425 5.49 37.99 -15.99
N ILE A 426 6.62 37.71 -16.62
CA ILE A 426 7.79 38.58 -16.63
C ILE A 426 7.53 39.82 -17.48
N GLU A 427 6.98 39.68 -18.69
CA GLU A 427 6.55 40.77 -19.57
C GLU A 427 5.43 41.60 -18.92
N ALA A 428 4.47 40.99 -18.25
CA ALA A 428 3.47 41.75 -17.48
C ALA A 428 4.11 42.52 -16.32
N LYS A 429 5.12 41.95 -15.65
CA LYS A 429 5.89 42.65 -14.61
C LYS A 429 6.79 43.74 -15.19
N ILE A 430 7.38 43.53 -16.36
CA ILE A 430 8.19 44.52 -17.08
C ILE A 430 7.28 45.64 -17.58
N ALA A 431 6.14 45.35 -18.18
CA ALA A 431 5.14 46.34 -18.58
C ALA A 431 4.57 47.11 -17.37
N GLU A 432 4.38 46.46 -16.22
CA GLU A 432 4.01 47.14 -14.96
C GLU A 432 5.13 48.10 -14.51
N ILE A 433 6.39 47.71 -14.66
CA ILE A 433 7.56 48.54 -14.35
C ILE A 433 7.71 49.68 -15.37
N GLU A 434 7.56 49.41 -16.67
CA GLU A 434 7.65 50.38 -17.76
C GLU A 434 6.50 51.38 -17.71
N ALA A 435 5.28 50.96 -17.39
CA ALA A 435 4.15 51.86 -17.17
C ALA A 435 4.40 52.77 -15.96
N LYS A 436 4.93 52.23 -14.86
CA LYS A 436 5.33 53.06 -13.70
C LYS A 436 6.50 53.98 -14.02
N MET A 437 7.44 53.53 -14.86
CA MET A 437 8.56 54.37 -15.32
C MET A 437 8.09 55.46 -16.29
N ALA A 438 7.13 55.18 -17.17
CA ALA A 438 6.52 56.15 -18.07
C ALA A 438 5.69 57.17 -17.28
N GLU A 439 4.89 56.73 -16.29
CA GLU A 439 4.20 57.63 -15.36
C GLU A 439 5.20 58.50 -14.59
N THR A 440 6.33 57.94 -14.17
CA THR A 440 7.41 58.72 -13.54
C THR A 440 8.09 59.66 -14.54
N ALA A 441 8.23 59.28 -15.80
CA ALA A 441 8.84 60.09 -16.85
C ALA A 441 7.94 61.26 -17.26
N ASP A 442 6.62 61.03 -17.39
CA ASP A 442 5.63 62.08 -17.63
C ASP A 442 5.60 63.07 -16.46
N ILE A 443 5.66 62.58 -15.21
CA ILE A 443 5.80 63.45 -14.03
C ILE A 443 7.10 64.25 -14.08
N VAL A 444 8.21 63.66 -14.54
CA VAL A 444 9.49 64.35 -14.68
C VAL A 444 9.46 65.36 -15.83
N GLU A 445 8.81 65.05 -16.95
CA GLU A 445 8.67 65.94 -18.11
C GLU A 445 7.75 67.13 -17.79
N ASP A 446 6.65 66.90 -17.07
CA ASP A 446 5.80 67.97 -16.53
C ASP A 446 6.58 68.87 -15.57
N ILE A 447 7.39 68.30 -14.67
CA ILE A 447 8.25 69.07 -13.75
C ILE A 447 9.33 69.84 -14.52
N VAL A 448 9.93 69.27 -15.57
CA VAL A 448 10.95 69.92 -16.40
C VAL A 448 10.33 71.03 -17.24
N SER A 449 9.14 70.83 -17.81
CA SER A 449 8.40 71.86 -18.54
C SER A 449 7.98 73.00 -17.61
N GLU A 450 7.51 72.69 -16.39
CA GLU A 450 7.16 73.68 -15.37
C GLU A 450 8.40 74.44 -14.87
N ALA A 451 9.57 73.79 -14.85
CA ALA A 451 10.87 74.41 -14.54
C ALA A 451 11.38 75.29 -15.70
N ASP A 452 11.23 74.87 -16.95
CA ASP A 452 11.61 75.62 -18.15
C ASP A 452 10.70 76.84 -18.40
N GLU A 453 9.41 76.75 -18.09
CA GLU A 453 8.50 77.90 -18.11
C GLU A 453 8.86 78.91 -17.01
N LYS A 454 9.17 78.44 -15.79
CA LYS A 454 9.66 79.32 -14.72
C LYS A 454 11.04 79.92 -15.02
N ALA A 455 11.91 79.21 -15.73
CA ALA A 455 13.19 79.73 -16.20
C ALA A 455 13.02 80.82 -17.27
N LYS A 456 12.04 80.68 -18.18
CA LYS A 456 11.67 81.71 -19.17
C LYS A 456 10.94 82.92 -18.55
N GLU A 457 10.21 82.72 -17.46
CA GLU A 457 9.65 83.83 -16.66
C GLU A 457 10.75 84.59 -15.90
N LEU A 458 11.81 83.91 -15.45
CA LEU A 458 13.00 84.53 -14.85
C LEU A 458 13.82 85.33 -15.88
N GLU A 459 13.89 84.88 -17.14
CA GLU A 459 14.60 85.56 -18.24
C GLU A 459 13.90 86.86 -18.70
N LYS A 460 12.60 87.02 -18.43
CA LYS A 460 11.82 88.24 -18.72
C LYS A 460 11.86 89.28 -17.59
N LEU A 461 12.54 88.99 -16.48
CA LEU A 461 12.53 89.82 -15.27
C LEU A 461 13.82 90.64 -15.07
N ASP A 462 14.56 90.92 -16.14
CA ASP A 462 15.84 91.64 -16.09
C ASP A 462 15.71 93.18 -16.06
N GLU A 463 14.49 93.73 -15.97
CA GLU A 463 14.26 95.18 -15.86
C GLU A 463 13.55 95.66 -14.59
N VAL A 464 13.15 94.77 -13.66
CA VAL A 464 12.53 95.19 -12.38
C VAL A 464 13.21 94.51 -11.20
N ILE A 465 14.44 94.95 -10.95
CA ILE A 465 15.23 94.66 -9.76
C ILE A 465 14.53 95.23 -8.50
N ASN A 466 14.26 94.41 -7.48
CA ASN A 466 14.98 94.41 -6.18
C ASN A 466 14.17 93.78 -5.02
N THR A 467 14.89 93.06 -4.15
CA THR A 467 14.48 92.49 -2.85
C THR A 467 13.40 91.41 -2.89
N LYS A 468 12.23 91.64 -3.49
CA LYS A 468 11.16 90.62 -3.57
C LYS A 468 11.56 89.42 -4.43
N THR A 469 12.33 89.63 -5.49
CA THR A 469 12.80 88.55 -6.36
C THR A 469 13.84 87.69 -5.65
N VAL A 470 14.67 88.27 -4.77
CA VAL A 470 15.63 87.51 -3.96
C VAL A 470 14.89 86.69 -2.90
N GLU A 471 13.85 87.25 -2.26
CA GLU A 471 12.99 86.48 -1.35
C GLU A 471 12.21 85.38 -2.08
N HIS A 472 11.72 85.65 -3.30
CA HIS A 472 10.97 84.68 -4.08
C HIS A 472 11.87 83.59 -4.68
N ILE A 473 13.09 83.93 -5.11
CA ILE A 473 14.12 82.95 -5.50
C ILE A 473 14.57 82.15 -4.29
N ALA A 474 14.81 82.76 -3.13
CA ALA A 474 15.14 82.04 -1.91
C ALA A 474 14.00 81.13 -1.45
N GLN A 475 12.75 81.56 -1.61
CA GLN A 475 11.57 80.76 -1.32
C GLN A 475 11.38 79.63 -2.35
N MET A 476 11.60 79.88 -3.65
CA MET A 476 11.60 78.84 -4.68
C MET A 476 12.74 77.84 -4.50
N GLU A 477 13.95 78.28 -4.14
CA GLU A 477 15.06 77.38 -3.79
C GLU A 477 14.74 76.56 -2.55
N LYS A 478 14.08 77.17 -1.56
CA LYS A 478 13.62 76.47 -0.36
C LYS A 478 12.55 75.44 -0.68
N ASP A 479 11.58 75.78 -1.53
CA ASP A 479 10.49 74.91 -1.95
C ASP A 479 11.01 73.81 -2.89
N TYR A 480 11.95 74.13 -3.78
CA TYR A 480 12.64 73.15 -4.63
C TYR A 480 13.48 72.18 -3.78
N LYS A 481 14.23 72.68 -2.78
CA LYS A 481 14.93 71.81 -1.82
C LYS A 481 13.96 70.98 -0.99
N ALA A 482 12.81 71.54 -0.58
CA ALA A 482 11.78 70.80 0.14
C ALA A 482 11.19 69.67 -0.72
N ARG A 483 10.84 69.98 -1.98
CA ARG A 483 10.29 69.02 -2.95
C ARG A 483 11.32 67.96 -3.33
N MET A 484 12.59 68.33 -3.52
CA MET A 484 13.69 67.38 -3.73
C MET A 484 13.95 66.48 -2.52
N ASN A 485 13.84 67.02 -1.30
CA ASN A 485 13.95 66.22 -0.08
C ASN A 485 12.76 65.26 0.07
N GLU A 486 11.55 65.69 -0.31
CA GLU A 486 10.35 64.84 -0.33
C GLU A 486 10.49 63.72 -1.37
N LEU A 487 10.92 64.05 -2.59
CA LEU A 487 11.19 63.06 -3.64
C LEU A 487 12.28 62.06 -3.23
N THR A 488 13.34 62.55 -2.57
CA THR A 488 14.41 61.68 -2.04
C THR A 488 13.85 60.74 -0.98
N LYS A 489 12.95 61.22 -0.13
CA LYS A 489 12.28 60.43 0.90
C LYS A 489 11.36 59.36 0.30
N ASP A 490 10.66 59.69 -0.79
CA ASP A 490 9.81 58.73 -1.51
C ASP A 490 10.64 57.67 -2.24
N ILE A 491 11.76 58.06 -2.86
CA ILE A 491 12.72 57.12 -3.46
C ILE A 491 13.33 56.21 -2.40
N GLU A 492 13.69 56.74 -1.23
CA GLU A 492 14.18 55.93 -0.10
C GLU A 492 13.10 54.98 0.43
N ALA A 493 11.83 55.41 0.50
CA ALA A 493 10.71 54.56 0.88
C ALA A 493 10.49 53.43 -0.13
N ALA A 494 10.55 53.72 -1.44
CA ALA A 494 10.46 52.73 -2.50
C ALA A 494 11.63 51.73 -2.43
N LYS A 495 12.88 52.21 -2.26
CA LYS A 495 14.05 51.34 -2.04
C LYS A 495 13.88 50.44 -0.82
N LYS A 496 13.34 50.97 0.27
CA LYS A 496 13.06 50.20 1.50
C LYS A 496 12.02 49.11 1.26
N ASN A 497 10.97 49.39 0.48
CA ASN A 497 9.96 48.39 0.10
C ASN A 497 10.54 47.30 -0.82
N TYR A 498 11.38 47.67 -1.79
CA TYR A 498 12.06 46.68 -2.65
C TYR A 498 13.02 45.79 -1.85
N MET A 499 13.79 46.37 -0.93
CA MET A 499 14.64 45.61 0.01
C MET A 499 13.81 44.65 0.88
N LYS A 500 12.63 45.07 1.33
CA LYS A 500 11.72 44.19 2.07
C LYS A 500 11.25 43.00 1.23
N MET A 501 10.82 43.22 -0.02
CA MET A 501 10.42 42.12 -0.92
C MET A 501 11.59 41.18 -1.26
N LEU A 502 12.80 41.71 -1.45
CA LEU A 502 14.01 40.89 -1.65
C LEU A 502 14.29 40.01 -0.42
N ASN A 503 14.17 40.55 0.78
CA ASN A 503 14.36 39.81 2.03
C ASN A 503 13.27 38.76 2.25
N GLU A 504 12.01 39.05 1.93
CA GLU A 504 10.91 38.07 1.97
C GLU A 504 11.15 36.92 0.97
N THR A 505 11.66 37.24 -0.24
CA THR A 505 12.02 36.24 -1.25
C THR A 505 13.19 35.36 -0.79
N ALA A 506 14.19 35.94 -0.10
CA ALA A 506 15.30 35.20 0.50
C ALA A 506 14.82 34.29 1.64
N ALA A 507 13.90 34.77 2.49
CA ALA A 507 13.31 33.98 3.57
C ALA A 507 12.54 32.77 3.05
N LEU A 508 11.75 32.94 1.98
CA LEU A 508 11.04 31.84 1.31
C LEU A 508 12.00 30.79 0.71
N LYS A 509 13.14 31.23 0.15
CA LYS A 509 14.19 30.31 -0.30
C LYS A 509 14.79 29.52 0.85
N GLU A 510 15.06 30.15 1.98
CA GLU A 510 15.60 29.49 3.17
C GLU A 510 14.60 28.49 3.77
N GLU A 511 13.31 28.84 3.80
CA GLU A 511 12.23 27.96 4.26
C GLU A 511 12.10 26.73 3.35
N LEU A 512 12.16 26.91 2.02
CA LEU A 512 12.17 25.80 1.06
C LEU A 512 13.35 24.84 1.29
N VAL A 513 14.55 25.37 1.58
CA VAL A 513 15.73 24.55 1.89
C VAL A 513 15.51 23.77 3.19
N LYS A 514 15.02 24.42 4.26
CA LYS A 514 14.72 23.75 5.53
C LYS A 514 13.66 22.66 5.39
N THR A 515 12.59 22.90 4.63
CA THR A 515 11.56 21.87 4.38
C THR A 515 12.14 20.69 3.60
N LYS A 516 13.00 20.95 2.61
CA LYS A 516 13.69 19.89 1.85
C LYS A 516 14.60 19.04 2.74
N GLU A 517 15.38 19.67 3.62
CA GLU A 517 16.25 18.97 4.58
C GLU A 517 15.45 18.14 5.60
N ALA A 518 14.34 18.67 6.12
CA ALA A 518 13.46 17.96 7.03
C ALA A 518 12.84 16.71 6.38
N LEU A 519 12.38 16.82 5.13
CA LEU A 519 11.84 15.68 4.38
C LEU A 519 12.90 14.62 4.09
N LEU A 520 14.12 15.03 3.72
CA LEU A 520 15.22 14.09 3.52
C LEU A 520 15.57 13.34 4.81
N SER A 521 15.60 14.04 5.95
CA SER A 521 15.84 13.43 7.26
C SER A 521 14.73 12.43 7.66
N GLU A 522 13.46 12.77 7.42
CA GLU A 522 12.32 11.87 7.68
C GLU A 522 12.38 10.60 6.81
N ILE A 523 12.75 10.74 5.53
CA ILE A 523 12.93 9.62 4.61
C ILE A 523 14.06 8.70 5.10
N GLU A 524 15.20 9.25 5.53
CA GLU A 524 16.33 8.46 6.04
C GLU A 524 15.96 7.74 7.34
N SER A 525 15.21 8.40 8.24
CA SER A 525 14.69 7.80 9.48
C SER A 525 13.77 6.61 9.20
N LYS A 526 12.78 6.78 8.32
CA LYS A 526 11.83 5.70 7.93
C LYS A 526 12.53 4.53 7.24
N LYS A 527 13.57 4.82 6.44
CA LYS A 527 14.40 3.80 5.79
C LYS A 527 15.14 2.95 6.84
N GLU A 528 15.75 3.56 7.85
CA GLU A 528 16.43 2.84 8.92
C GLU A 528 15.46 2.07 9.84
N GLU A 529 14.27 2.63 10.15
CA GLU A 529 13.21 1.90 10.86
C GLU A 529 12.76 0.65 10.12
N THR A 530 12.53 0.77 8.80
CA THR A 530 12.13 -0.36 7.94
C THR A 530 13.22 -1.42 7.89
N LYS A 531 14.49 -1.00 7.76
CA LYS A 531 15.64 -1.91 7.78
C LYS A 531 15.75 -2.65 9.11
N ALA A 532 15.58 -1.96 10.24
CA ALA A 532 15.60 -2.57 11.57
C ALA A 532 14.44 -3.58 11.76
N ALA A 533 13.27 -3.30 11.21
CA ALA A 533 12.13 -4.23 11.24
C ALA A 533 12.42 -5.50 10.43
N ILE A 534 13.00 -5.37 9.23
CA ILE A 534 13.41 -6.51 8.39
C ILE A 534 14.48 -7.34 9.10
N GLU A 535 15.47 -6.70 9.74
CA GLU A 535 16.51 -7.41 10.49
C GLU A 535 15.94 -8.18 11.69
N ARG A 536 14.98 -7.62 12.44
CA ARG A 536 14.28 -8.36 13.52
C ARG A 536 13.53 -9.57 12.97
N PHE A 537 12.74 -9.39 11.91
CA PHE A 537 11.99 -10.47 11.30
C PHE A 537 12.90 -11.59 10.81
N THR A 538 14.05 -11.24 10.22
CA THR A 538 15.05 -12.21 9.76
C THR A 538 15.67 -12.98 10.92
N LYS A 539 16.03 -12.30 12.02
CA LYS A 539 16.58 -12.94 13.24
C LYS A 539 15.57 -13.86 13.92
N GLU A 540 14.32 -13.45 14.06
CA GLU A 540 13.26 -14.28 14.66
C GLU A 540 13.00 -15.55 13.85
N ASN A 541 12.95 -15.44 12.51
CA ASN A 541 12.72 -16.61 11.67
C ASN A 541 13.93 -17.55 11.64
N SER A 542 15.16 -17.01 11.65
CA SER A 542 16.38 -17.83 11.80
C SER A 542 16.35 -18.62 13.11
N ALA A 543 15.98 -17.99 14.23
CA ALA A 543 15.89 -18.65 15.52
C ALA A 543 14.84 -19.77 15.54
N LYS A 544 13.66 -19.54 14.92
CA LYS A 544 12.61 -20.57 14.79
C LYS A 544 13.07 -21.75 13.93
N ILE A 545 13.82 -21.50 12.86
CA ILE A 545 14.40 -22.55 12.03
C ILE A 545 15.39 -23.38 12.85
N ASP A 546 16.28 -22.75 13.62
CA ASP A 546 17.24 -23.46 14.48
C ASP A 546 16.55 -24.30 15.57
N GLU A 547 15.46 -23.80 16.16
CA GLU A 547 14.64 -24.58 17.10
C GLU A 547 13.99 -25.81 16.45
N LEU A 548 13.44 -25.65 15.24
CA LEU A 548 12.85 -26.75 14.48
C LEU A 548 13.90 -27.80 14.11
N VAL A 549 15.08 -27.38 13.67
CA VAL A 549 16.21 -28.29 13.36
C VAL A 549 16.60 -29.09 14.61
N LYS A 550 16.78 -28.44 15.77
CA LYS A 550 17.09 -29.12 17.04
C LYS A 550 15.99 -30.09 17.47
N ALA A 551 14.72 -29.73 17.27
CA ALA A 551 13.60 -30.62 17.59
C ALA A 551 13.61 -31.89 16.71
N VAL A 552 13.90 -31.74 15.42
CA VAL A 552 14.02 -32.85 14.48
C VAL A 552 15.23 -33.73 14.81
N GLU A 553 16.40 -33.14 15.05
CA GLU A 553 17.63 -33.88 15.43
C GLU A 553 17.42 -34.71 16.69
N ASN A 554 16.82 -34.12 17.74
CA ASN A 554 16.50 -34.84 18.98
C ASN A 554 15.49 -35.97 18.76
N GLY A 555 14.49 -35.76 17.88
CA GLY A 555 13.53 -36.80 17.51
C GLY A 555 14.16 -37.97 16.75
N VAL A 556 15.11 -37.69 15.85
CA VAL A 556 15.86 -38.71 15.11
C VAL A 556 16.81 -39.48 16.03
N MET A 557 17.58 -38.79 16.87
CA MET A 557 18.53 -39.42 17.80
C MET A 557 17.83 -40.39 18.77
N LYS A 558 16.69 -40.00 19.36
CA LYS A 558 15.91 -40.88 20.24
C LYS A 558 15.41 -42.14 19.53
N ARG A 559 15.06 -42.05 18.24
CA ARG A 559 14.66 -43.23 17.44
C ARG A 559 15.86 -44.14 17.17
N CYS A 560 17.01 -43.57 16.82
CA CYS A 560 18.25 -44.34 16.61
C CYS A 560 18.73 -45.04 17.89
N GLU A 561 18.70 -44.38 19.05
CA GLU A 561 19.05 -45.01 20.34
C GLU A 561 18.11 -46.16 20.71
N LYS A 562 16.81 -46.02 20.45
CA LYS A 562 15.82 -47.06 20.76
C LYS A 562 16.02 -48.32 19.90
N VAL A 563 16.45 -48.13 18.65
CA VAL A 563 16.81 -49.23 17.75
C VAL A 563 18.12 -49.88 18.22
N LEU A 564 19.15 -49.10 18.53
CA LEU A 564 20.47 -49.61 18.94
C LEU A 564 20.43 -50.37 20.29
N LYS A 565 19.67 -49.88 21.28
CA LYS A 565 19.48 -50.60 22.57
C LYS A 565 18.74 -51.92 22.41
N GLY A 566 17.94 -52.09 21.36
CA GLY A 566 17.32 -53.38 21.02
C GLY A 566 18.30 -54.44 20.51
N PHE A 567 19.49 -54.02 20.07
CA PHE A 567 20.51 -54.91 19.49
C PHE A 567 21.64 -55.28 20.48
N GLU A 568 21.76 -54.61 21.63
CA GLU A 568 22.83 -54.89 22.62
C GLU A 568 22.63 -56.20 23.40
N GLY A 569 21.42 -56.77 23.43
CA GLY A 569 21.10 -57.97 24.22
C GLY A 569 21.46 -59.32 23.58
N TYR A 570 21.98 -59.36 22.35
CA TYR A 570 22.14 -60.61 21.60
C TYR A 570 23.56 -60.85 21.08
N THR A 571 24.43 -61.25 22.01
CA THR A 571 25.65 -62.02 21.76
C THR A 571 25.69 -63.12 22.84
N THR A 572 25.94 -64.41 22.60
CA THR A 572 26.60 -65.16 21.52
C THR A 572 26.15 -66.64 21.53
N MET A 573 26.16 -67.25 20.34
CA MET A 573 26.16 -68.70 20.01
C MET A 573 24.84 -69.51 19.92
N ASP A 574 23.89 -69.50 20.86
CA ASP A 574 22.70 -70.40 20.72
C ASP A 574 21.59 -69.87 19.79
N LEU A 575 21.63 -68.58 19.45
CA LEU A 575 20.65 -67.99 18.52
C LEU A 575 20.82 -68.41 17.07
N ASN A 576 21.96 -68.92 16.62
CA ASN A 576 22.11 -69.23 15.20
C ASN A 576 21.38 -70.52 14.81
N ARG A 577 21.24 -71.47 15.74
CA ARG A 577 20.43 -72.68 15.53
C ARG A 577 18.93 -72.40 15.64
N LEU A 578 18.53 -71.60 16.64
CA LEU A 578 17.14 -71.18 16.77
C LEU A 578 16.73 -70.23 15.64
N LYS A 579 17.61 -69.33 15.19
CA LYS A 579 17.41 -68.52 13.97
C LYS A 579 17.22 -69.38 12.76
N GLN A 580 18.01 -70.42 12.51
CA GLN A 580 17.81 -71.21 11.29
C GLN A 580 16.48 -71.97 11.28
N THR A 581 16.02 -72.47 12.43
CA THR A 581 14.73 -73.17 12.53
C THR A 581 13.55 -72.20 12.46
N ILE A 582 13.58 -71.10 13.24
CA ILE A 582 12.55 -70.07 13.23
C ILE A 582 12.53 -69.34 11.88
N VAL A 583 13.68 -69.04 11.26
CA VAL A 583 13.71 -68.46 9.91
C VAL A 583 13.14 -69.44 8.89
N LYS A 584 13.33 -70.75 9.03
CA LYS A 584 12.70 -71.72 8.10
C LYS A 584 11.19 -71.81 8.26
N GLU A 585 10.68 -71.83 9.50
CA GLU A 585 9.24 -71.92 9.76
C GLU A 585 8.54 -70.58 9.52
N SER A 586 9.10 -69.47 9.98
CA SER A 586 8.62 -68.13 9.68
C SER A 586 8.78 -67.77 8.22
N MET A 587 9.80 -68.23 7.48
CA MET A 587 9.82 -68.08 6.01
C MET A 587 8.73 -68.89 5.35
N LYS A 588 8.36 -70.06 5.87
CA LYS A 588 7.30 -70.89 5.29
C LYS A 588 5.91 -70.27 5.52
N GLU A 589 5.68 -69.68 6.68
CA GLU A 589 4.48 -68.88 6.96
C GLU A 589 4.48 -67.56 6.21
N LEU A 590 5.57 -66.79 6.21
CA LEU A 590 5.71 -65.59 5.39
C LEU A 590 5.56 -65.90 3.91
N GLN A 591 6.05 -67.02 3.40
CA GLN A 591 5.91 -67.37 1.99
C GLN A 591 4.47 -67.75 1.65
N LYS A 592 3.74 -68.37 2.58
CA LYS A 592 2.31 -68.65 2.44
C LYS A 592 1.45 -67.39 2.55
N GLU A 593 1.81 -66.47 3.45
CA GLU A 593 1.15 -65.18 3.64
C GLU A 593 1.50 -64.18 2.52
N LEU A 594 2.72 -64.25 1.99
CA LEU A 594 3.18 -63.52 0.81
C LEU A 594 2.56 -64.10 -0.47
N GLU A 595 2.33 -65.41 -0.59
CA GLU A 595 1.56 -65.98 -1.69
C GLU A 595 0.07 -65.58 -1.61
N ALA A 596 -0.52 -65.55 -0.42
CA ALA A 596 -1.88 -65.05 -0.21
C ALA A 596 -1.98 -63.55 -0.53
N LYS A 597 -1.05 -62.74 -0.02
CA LYS A 597 -0.96 -61.30 -0.31
C LYS A 597 -0.61 -61.03 -1.76
N LYS A 598 0.22 -61.86 -2.41
CA LYS A 598 0.50 -61.77 -3.84
C LYS A 598 -0.73 -62.10 -4.66
N GLY A 599 -1.57 -63.05 -4.23
CA GLY A 599 -2.88 -63.30 -4.84
C GLY A 599 -3.85 -62.13 -4.68
N GLU A 600 -3.89 -61.50 -3.50
CA GLU A 600 -4.66 -60.27 -3.25
C GLU A 600 -4.13 -59.11 -4.09
N PHE A 601 -2.82 -58.90 -4.12
CA PHE A 601 -2.18 -57.88 -4.94
C PHE A 601 -2.33 -58.15 -6.42
N GLU A 602 -2.29 -59.39 -6.91
CA GLU A 602 -2.56 -59.71 -8.32
C GLU A 602 -4.01 -59.43 -8.69
N LYS A 603 -4.94 -59.57 -7.73
CA LYS A 603 -6.35 -59.20 -7.90
C LYS A 603 -6.55 -57.69 -7.88
N GLU A 604 -5.98 -56.99 -6.90
CA GLU A 604 -5.98 -55.53 -6.81
C GLU A 604 -5.25 -54.89 -7.99
N LEU A 605 -4.16 -55.49 -8.47
CA LEU A 605 -3.37 -55.01 -9.61
C LEU A 605 -4.09 -55.31 -10.93
N LYS A 606 -4.87 -56.39 -11.04
CA LYS A 606 -5.82 -56.57 -12.15
C LYS A 606 -6.97 -55.56 -12.11
N GLU A 607 -7.50 -55.25 -10.93
CA GLU A 607 -8.54 -54.22 -10.75
C GLU A 607 -7.99 -52.80 -11.01
N LEU A 608 -6.75 -52.53 -10.60
CA LEU A 608 -6.01 -51.30 -10.90
C LEU A 608 -5.61 -51.23 -12.37
N GLN A 609 -5.18 -52.33 -13.00
CA GLN A 609 -4.92 -52.35 -14.44
C GLN A 609 -6.21 -52.20 -15.23
N GLN A 610 -7.35 -52.69 -14.75
CA GLN A 610 -8.66 -52.43 -15.36
C GLN A 610 -9.12 -50.99 -15.14
N LYS A 611 -8.86 -50.38 -13.97
CA LYS A 611 -9.11 -48.95 -13.70
C LYS A 611 -8.19 -48.05 -14.52
N ILE A 612 -6.90 -48.34 -14.56
CA ILE A 612 -5.89 -47.65 -15.38
C ILE A 612 -6.18 -47.88 -16.86
N ALA A 613 -6.62 -49.04 -17.33
CA ALA A 613 -7.03 -49.20 -18.72
C ALA A 613 -8.30 -48.40 -19.07
N LYS A 614 -9.19 -48.14 -18.08
CA LYS A 614 -10.37 -47.27 -18.21
C LYS A 614 -10.05 -45.78 -18.09
N GLU A 615 -9.02 -45.41 -17.33
CA GLU A 615 -8.60 -44.03 -17.08
C GLU A 615 -7.51 -43.56 -18.06
N ALA A 616 -6.60 -44.44 -18.48
CA ALA A 616 -5.59 -44.18 -19.50
C ALA A 616 -6.19 -44.07 -20.91
N SER A 617 -7.40 -44.60 -21.15
CA SER A 617 -8.16 -44.26 -22.37
C SER A 617 -8.71 -42.82 -22.36
N ASN A 618 -8.62 -42.11 -21.24
CA ASN A 618 -9.09 -40.72 -21.06
C ASN A 618 -7.99 -39.73 -20.67
N LEU A 619 -6.75 -40.18 -20.42
CA LEU A 619 -5.61 -39.33 -20.11
C LEU A 619 -4.78 -39.10 -21.37
N ASP A 620 -5.03 -37.97 -22.01
CA ASP A 620 -4.29 -37.49 -23.17
C ASP A 620 -2.90 -37.00 -22.72
N LEU A 621 -1.93 -37.93 -22.70
CA LEU A 621 -0.54 -37.68 -22.31
C LEU A 621 0.14 -36.63 -23.22
N GLU A 622 -0.35 -36.43 -24.45
CA GLU A 622 0.11 -35.34 -25.32
C GLU A 622 -0.31 -33.98 -24.75
N LYS A 623 -1.48 -33.89 -24.12
CA LYS A 623 -1.96 -32.64 -23.51
C LYS A 623 -1.13 -32.23 -22.30
N ILE A 624 -0.81 -33.15 -21.39
CA ILE A 624 0.05 -32.86 -20.23
C ILE A 624 1.46 -32.47 -20.68
N LYS A 625 1.99 -33.13 -21.72
CA LYS A 625 3.28 -32.76 -22.29
C LYS A 625 3.25 -31.36 -22.91
N SER A 626 2.18 -31.03 -23.64
CA SER A 626 1.99 -29.69 -24.21
C SER A 626 1.84 -28.59 -23.14
N GLU A 627 1.22 -28.91 -22.00
CA GLU A 627 1.05 -27.96 -20.88
C GLU A 627 2.38 -27.73 -20.13
N VAL A 628 3.20 -28.77 -19.94
CA VAL A 628 4.55 -28.63 -19.36
C VAL A 628 5.49 -27.87 -20.32
N ASP A 629 5.39 -28.12 -21.62
CA ASP A 629 6.14 -27.37 -22.63
C ASP A 629 5.68 -25.90 -22.66
N ALA A 630 4.38 -25.62 -22.54
CA ALA A 630 3.83 -24.27 -22.47
C ALA A 630 4.29 -23.50 -21.21
N ILE A 631 4.33 -24.16 -20.04
CA ILE A 631 4.86 -23.57 -18.80
C ILE A 631 6.35 -23.26 -18.93
N THR A 632 7.10 -24.11 -19.62
CA THR A 632 8.54 -23.91 -19.86
C THR A 632 8.78 -22.70 -20.76
N VAL A 633 8.02 -22.57 -21.85
CA VAL A 633 8.04 -21.39 -22.74
C VAL A 633 7.62 -20.12 -22.00
N PHE A 634 6.59 -20.18 -21.15
CA PHE A 634 6.17 -19.05 -20.32
C PHE A 634 7.28 -18.59 -19.37
N ARG A 635 7.96 -19.54 -18.70
CA ARG A 635 9.08 -19.22 -17.80
C ARG A 635 10.21 -18.51 -18.54
N GLU A 636 10.58 -18.99 -19.73
CA GLU A 636 11.61 -18.36 -20.54
C GLU A 636 11.21 -16.95 -21.01
N GLN A 637 9.96 -16.77 -21.43
CA GLN A 637 9.43 -15.46 -21.80
C GLN A 637 9.40 -14.49 -20.61
N PHE A 638 9.01 -14.97 -19.43
CA PHE A 638 8.98 -14.15 -18.21
C PHE A 638 10.39 -13.69 -17.79
N ILE A 639 11.38 -14.58 -17.84
CA ILE A 639 12.78 -14.23 -17.57
C ILE A 639 13.25 -13.17 -18.57
N LYS A 640 12.95 -13.34 -19.86
CA LYS A 640 13.33 -12.37 -20.89
C LYS A 640 12.73 -10.98 -20.67
N VAL A 641 11.45 -10.90 -20.26
CA VAL A 641 10.80 -9.62 -19.93
C VAL A 641 11.44 -8.97 -18.70
N LEU A 642 11.81 -9.76 -17.69
CA LEU A 642 12.52 -9.25 -16.52
C LEU A 642 13.91 -8.72 -16.90
N ASP A 643 14.67 -9.44 -17.71
CA ASP A 643 15.99 -9.00 -18.18
C ASP A 643 15.88 -7.70 -18.99
N GLU A 644 14.90 -7.60 -19.91
CA GLU A 644 14.64 -6.35 -20.66
C GLU A 644 14.26 -5.18 -19.75
N HIS A 645 13.51 -5.42 -18.67
CA HIS A 645 13.16 -4.37 -17.71
C HIS A 645 14.36 -3.94 -16.87
N ILE A 646 15.22 -4.87 -16.45
CA ILE A 646 16.45 -4.57 -15.73
C ILE A 646 17.40 -3.78 -16.63
N GLU A 647 17.53 -4.15 -17.90
CA GLU A 647 18.36 -3.44 -18.89
C GLU A 647 17.85 -2.01 -19.10
N LYS A 648 16.54 -1.81 -19.35
CA LYS A 648 15.93 -0.47 -19.47
C LYS A 648 16.08 0.36 -18.20
N PHE A 649 16.02 -0.27 -17.03
CA PHE A 649 16.22 0.41 -15.76
C PHE A 649 17.67 0.90 -15.61
N ASN A 650 18.64 0.05 -15.95
CA ASN A 650 20.06 0.41 -15.95
C ASN A 650 20.38 1.52 -16.96
N GLU A 651 19.81 1.46 -18.17
CA GLU A 651 19.95 2.55 -19.16
C GLU A 651 19.39 3.88 -18.65
N ARG A 652 18.26 3.87 -17.95
CA ARG A 652 17.69 5.08 -17.34
C ARG A 652 18.59 5.64 -16.24
N ILE A 653 19.16 4.78 -15.40
CA ILE A 653 20.15 5.20 -14.39
C ILE A 653 21.38 5.82 -15.06
N GLN A 654 21.87 5.21 -16.15
CA GLN A 654 23.01 5.75 -16.88
C GLN A 654 22.71 7.13 -17.48
N LYS A 655 21.57 7.30 -18.16
CA LYS A 655 21.15 8.60 -18.71
C LYS A 655 20.95 9.65 -17.63
N PHE A 656 20.42 9.25 -16.48
CA PHE A 656 20.26 10.14 -15.33
C PHE A 656 21.63 10.61 -14.79
N ASN A 657 22.60 9.71 -14.69
CA ASN A 657 23.97 10.06 -14.29
C ASN A 657 24.66 10.97 -15.33
N GLU A 658 24.45 10.72 -16.62
CA GLU A 658 24.95 11.59 -17.70
C GLU A 658 24.34 13.00 -17.63
N ALA A 659 23.03 13.13 -17.35
CA ALA A 659 22.37 14.41 -17.16
C ALA A 659 22.88 15.17 -15.92
N ILE A 660 23.14 14.46 -14.81
CA ILE A 660 23.77 15.06 -13.62
C ILE A 660 25.15 15.61 -13.97
N ASN A 661 25.97 14.83 -14.69
CA ASN A 661 27.31 15.27 -15.09
C ASN A 661 27.27 16.49 -16.03
N GLN A 662 26.30 16.54 -16.95
CA GLN A 662 26.10 17.71 -17.81
C GLN A 662 25.69 18.95 -17.01
N MET A 663 24.74 18.81 -16.08
CA MET A 663 24.35 19.90 -15.19
C MET A 663 25.53 20.38 -14.35
N ASP A 664 26.31 19.47 -13.77
CA ASP A 664 27.49 19.82 -12.98
C ASP A 664 28.55 20.58 -13.80
N SER A 665 28.74 20.21 -15.07
CA SER A 665 29.59 20.95 -16.01
C SER A 665 29.06 22.36 -16.28
N GLN A 666 27.75 22.51 -16.54
CA GLN A 666 27.14 23.82 -16.75
C GLN A 666 27.21 24.71 -15.50
N TYR A 667 27.03 24.12 -14.31
CA TYR A 667 27.22 24.83 -13.05
C TYR A 667 28.66 25.32 -12.91
N LYS A 668 29.66 24.49 -13.20
CA LYS A 668 31.08 24.89 -13.19
C LYS A 668 31.38 26.02 -14.17
N GLU A 669 30.80 26.01 -15.36
CA GLU A 669 30.94 27.12 -16.32
C GLU A 669 30.28 28.41 -15.84
N ARG A 670 29.08 28.32 -15.27
CA ARG A 670 28.39 29.49 -14.70
C ARG A 670 29.15 30.08 -13.52
N VAL A 671 29.73 29.24 -12.66
CA VAL A 671 30.59 29.69 -11.57
C VAL A 671 31.82 30.42 -12.12
N LYS A 672 32.49 29.89 -13.15
CA LYS A 672 33.59 30.62 -13.82
C LYS A 672 33.17 31.98 -14.37
N LEU A 673 32.02 32.07 -15.04
CA LEU A 673 31.50 33.34 -15.55
C LEU A 673 31.21 34.34 -14.42
N ILE A 674 30.69 33.86 -13.29
CA ILE A 674 30.47 34.70 -12.11
C ILE A 674 31.80 35.20 -11.55
N ASP A 675 32.80 34.33 -11.41
CA ASP A 675 34.13 34.71 -10.93
C ASP A 675 34.80 35.73 -11.87
N GLU A 676 34.70 35.55 -13.19
CA GLU A 676 35.16 36.52 -14.19
C GLU A 676 34.45 37.87 -14.06
N LYS A 677 33.12 37.88 -13.85
CA LYS A 677 32.34 39.12 -13.65
C LYS A 677 32.67 39.80 -12.33
N ILE A 678 32.94 39.05 -11.28
CA ILE A 678 33.42 39.60 -10.00
C ILE A 678 34.80 40.24 -10.20
N GLU A 679 35.68 39.62 -10.98
CA GLU A 679 36.98 40.22 -11.30
C GLU A 679 36.88 41.48 -12.17
N GLU A 680 35.96 41.51 -13.14
CA GLU A 680 35.62 42.72 -13.91
C GLU A 680 35.09 43.84 -13.02
N LEU A 681 34.17 43.53 -12.10
CA LEU A 681 33.63 44.50 -11.14
C LEU A 681 34.75 45.05 -10.24
N ASN A 682 35.63 44.19 -9.75
CA ASN A 682 36.80 44.61 -8.96
C ASN A 682 37.75 45.53 -9.77
N LYS A 683 37.93 45.28 -11.06
CA LYS A 683 38.70 46.16 -11.96
C LYS A 683 37.99 47.49 -12.19
N PHE A 684 36.67 47.45 -12.38
CA PHE A 684 35.84 48.64 -12.52
C PHE A 684 35.89 49.51 -11.27
N GLU A 685 35.72 48.94 -10.08
CA GLU A 685 35.81 49.66 -8.81
C GLU A 685 37.17 50.32 -8.61
N LYS A 686 38.27 49.61 -8.92
CA LYS A 686 39.63 50.18 -8.86
C LYS A 686 39.81 51.34 -9.84
N ASN A 687 39.30 51.21 -11.06
CA ASN A 687 39.37 52.29 -12.05
C ASN A 687 38.49 53.48 -11.66
N PHE A 688 37.29 53.22 -11.17
CA PHE A 688 36.36 54.23 -10.69
C PHE A 688 36.95 55.01 -9.51
N ALA A 689 37.49 54.31 -8.50
CA ALA A 689 38.19 54.91 -7.37
C ALA A 689 39.39 55.76 -7.81
N LYS A 690 40.13 55.33 -8.84
CA LYS A 690 41.23 56.12 -9.42
C LYS A 690 40.74 57.38 -10.12
N ILE A 691 39.66 57.30 -10.91
CA ILE A 691 39.06 58.45 -11.59
C ILE A 691 38.52 59.46 -10.58
N ILE A 692 37.76 58.97 -9.58
CA ILE A 692 37.20 59.79 -8.52
C ILE A 692 38.32 60.43 -7.69
N GLY A 693 39.34 59.65 -7.31
CA GLY A 693 40.53 60.17 -6.61
C GLY A 693 41.24 61.28 -7.37
N LEU A 694 41.54 61.08 -8.65
CA LEU A 694 42.15 62.11 -9.51
C LEU A 694 41.24 63.35 -9.67
N SER A 695 39.92 63.17 -9.75
CA SER A 695 38.98 64.29 -9.86
C SER A 695 38.87 65.08 -8.56
N LEU A 696 38.98 64.41 -7.41
CA LEU A 696 39.01 65.03 -6.09
C LEU A 696 40.32 65.80 -5.89
N ASP A 697 41.46 65.21 -6.27
CA ASP A 697 42.77 65.88 -6.19
C ASP A 697 42.78 67.15 -7.08
N ALA A 698 42.22 67.09 -8.28
CA ALA A 698 42.08 68.26 -9.17
C ALA A 698 41.11 69.33 -8.64
N LEU A 699 40.12 68.94 -7.84
CA LEU A 699 39.21 69.86 -7.14
C LEU A 699 39.86 70.52 -5.92
N VAL A 700 40.76 69.80 -5.25
CA VAL A 700 41.51 70.31 -4.09
C VAL A 700 42.63 71.24 -4.52
N GLU A 701 43.31 70.99 -5.65
CA GLU A 701 44.36 71.90 -6.19
C GLU A 701 43.82 73.20 -6.81
N LYS A 702 42.51 73.29 -7.08
CA LYS A 702 41.85 74.51 -7.59
C LYS A 702 41.35 75.46 -6.50
N LYS A 703 41.63 75.16 -5.24
CA LYS A 703 41.48 76.08 -4.09
C LYS A 703 42.86 76.54 -3.63
#